data_AF-A0A8H3V8C3-F1
#
_entry.id   AF-A0A8H3V8C3-F1
#
_cell.length_a   1.000
_cell.length_b   1.000
_cell.length_c   1.000
_cell.angle_alpha   90.00
_cell.angle_beta   90.00
_cell.angle_gamma   90.00
#
_symmetry.space_group_name_H-M   'P 1'
#
loop_
_entity.id
_entity.type
_entity.pdbx_description
1 polymer ?
#
loop_
_entity_poly.entity_id
_entity_poly.type
_entity_poly.pdbx_seq_one_letter_code
_entity_poly.pdbx_strand_id
1 'polypeptide(L)'
;MSPVHSFKLNSGYSIPSVGLGTWQSKSNEVRDAVECALRSGYRHIDAAAVYGNEKEVGDGIKASNIPRADIFVTGKLWNTHHKAEDVERQLDISLADLQTNYLDLFLVGFESGTIHWPVAFQRTTDEERFPVNPVTEQIDVIDVPVKETWKAMEKLVRDGKVKSIGVSNFTKEKIEELWEIAEIKPAVNQIEAHAYLQQPALLKWCQDKGILVAAYSPLGNNIYNLPRAVDDETVIALAKDLGKEPAQLLTSWAVQRGTIVVPKSVTPSRIKDNLKIFELPGECYDSSAGFLSLITRLMRWGDGSDIEQIWQLSWRAGFYRGGPVFMSALAGIDIALWDLKARKLGVPVYQLLGGKVRDRLKVYAWIGGDRPGDVEQQALARKAQGFSAVKMNGTESLGWLDSPSALDSCVERLKAVKALGMDAGVDFHGRVHKPMAKQLAKALEPHRPLFIEEPCLSEHIDAIKSLAQLTSIPIALGERLHSRWDVRPFLEAGCVDILQPDISHVGGISEMRRIAAMCETYDVALAPHCPLGPIALAACVQVDAVSANFAIQEMSLGIHYNVGGQDLTSYTLNPEVWKVTDGYIELPSGPGLGIEVDEEEVRRLAKGAEPWVSPSFVGPGESLNQPPLYSATTRPSSPATPIIAAGTSVAIAKPLELLLVDAAACVLPLPLPPVPVAIADLVFVPVNIVIDAPPAVPVPEALAPGTVVTATTPPSPVVVTTLGAPSILPTLTAPLNSLTRLSKLAMLAEYCVGTAEIQAGIAVAVRAEARRDATSPVSVCAAAAEERAG
;
A
#
# COMPACT_ATOMS: atom_id res chain seq x y z
N MET A 1 21.70 -20.82 -3.19
CA MET A 1 22.49 -21.12 -4.40
C MET A 1 23.59 -20.07 -4.54
N SER A 2 24.77 -20.42 -5.09
CA SER A 2 25.84 -19.43 -5.29
C SER A 2 25.37 -18.21 -6.09
N PRO A 3 25.88 -16.99 -5.83
CA PRO A 3 25.40 -15.78 -6.48
C PRO A 3 25.46 -15.88 -8.01
N VAL A 4 24.41 -15.41 -8.69
CA VAL A 4 24.37 -15.44 -10.16
C VAL A 4 25.33 -14.38 -10.69
N HIS A 5 26.53 -14.80 -11.10
CA HIS A 5 27.57 -13.91 -11.62
C HIS A 5 27.36 -13.51 -13.10
N SER A 6 26.54 -14.26 -13.83
CA SER A 6 26.21 -14.00 -15.23
C SER A 6 24.87 -14.61 -15.63
N PHE A 7 24.14 -13.96 -16.52
CA PHE A 7 22.93 -14.46 -17.15
C PHE A 7 23.19 -14.86 -18.60
N LYS A 8 22.37 -15.77 -19.13
CA LYS A 8 22.43 -16.21 -20.53
C LYS A 8 21.42 -15.43 -21.38
N LEU A 9 21.88 -14.84 -22.47
CA LEU A 9 21.06 -14.13 -23.45
C LEU A 9 20.40 -15.13 -24.42
N ASN A 10 19.26 -14.75 -25.01
CA ASN A 10 18.61 -15.53 -26.07
C ASN A 10 19.47 -15.62 -27.37
N SER A 11 20.43 -14.71 -27.55
CA SER A 11 21.49 -14.78 -28.57
C SER A 11 22.55 -15.86 -28.33
N GLY A 12 22.50 -16.55 -27.18
CA GLY A 12 23.43 -17.63 -26.81
C GLY A 12 24.68 -17.17 -26.06
N TYR A 13 25.01 -15.87 -26.09
CA TYR A 13 26.08 -15.26 -25.31
C TYR A 13 25.69 -15.12 -23.82
N SER A 14 26.69 -14.87 -22.96
CA SER A 14 26.47 -14.57 -21.54
C SER A 14 26.82 -13.12 -21.22
N ILE A 15 26.05 -12.50 -20.33
CA ILE A 15 26.27 -11.14 -19.81
C ILE A 15 26.52 -11.21 -18.30
N PRO A 16 27.57 -10.55 -17.75
CA PRO A 16 27.76 -10.44 -16.31
C PRO A 16 26.55 -9.80 -15.62
N SER A 17 26.23 -10.22 -14.40
CA SER A 17 25.05 -9.70 -13.69
C SER A 17 25.22 -8.28 -13.14
N VAL A 18 26.47 -7.81 -13.02
CA VAL A 18 26.83 -6.46 -12.54
C VAL A 18 27.77 -5.79 -13.55
N GLY A 19 27.37 -4.63 -14.07
CA GLY A 19 28.16 -3.78 -14.96
C GLY A 19 28.40 -2.39 -14.39
N LEU A 20 29.38 -1.67 -14.94
CA LEU A 20 29.65 -0.28 -14.56
C LEU A 20 28.88 0.67 -15.49
N GLY A 21 27.97 1.47 -14.94
CA GLY A 21 27.34 2.58 -15.67
C GLY A 21 28.22 3.83 -15.72
N THR A 22 28.33 4.48 -16.87
CA THR A 22 29.25 5.63 -17.08
C THR A 22 28.56 7.00 -17.22
N TRP A 23 27.22 7.06 -17.26
CA TRP A 23 26.40 8.28 -17.34
C TRP A 23 26.69 9.32 -16.24
N GLN A 24 26.54 10.61 -16.56
CA GLN A 24 26.69 11.75 -15.62
C GLN A 24 27.97 11.70 -14.76
N SER A 25 29.08 11.23 -15.32
CA SER A 25 30.42 11.39 -14.74
C SER A 25 31.01 12.73 -15.19
N LYS A 26 31.87 13.36 -14.38
CA LYS A 26 32.57 14.56 -14.87
C LYS A 26 33.62 14.14 -15.89
N SER A 27 33.96 15.06 -16.80
CA SER A 27 35.05 14.83 -17.76
C SER A 27 36.35 14.49 -17.02
N ASN A 28 37.06 13.50 -17.54
CA ASN A 28 38.30 12.88 -17.03
C ASN A 28 38.11 11.94 -15.82
N GLU A 29 36.91 11.75 -15.28
CA GLU A 29 36.67 10.76 -14.20
C GLU A 29 36.38 9.34 -14.73
N VAL A 30 35.99 9.19 -16.01
CA VAL A 30 35.45 7.91 -16.53
C VAL A 30 36.56 6.92 -16.84
N ARG A 31 37.68 7.39 -17.42
CA ARG A 31 38.84 6.55 -17.72
C ARG A 31 39.31 5.80 -16.48
N ASP A 32 39.54 6.52 -15.39
CA ASP A 32 40.07 5.96 -14.14
C ASP A 32 39.03 5.07 -13.44
N ALA A 33 37.74 5.39 -13.55
CA ALA A 33 36.65 4.54 -13.04
C ALA A 33 36.57 3.20 -13.79
N VAL A 34 36.70 3.20 -15.12
CA VAL A 34 36.70 2.00 -15.96
C VAL A 34 37.96 1.16 -15.71
N GLU A 35 39.15 1.77 -15.66
CA GLU A 35 40.40 1.08 -15.28
C GLU A 35 40.26 0.42 -13.90
N CYS A 36 39.74 1.16 -12.91
CA CYS A 36 39.52 0.66 -11.56
C CYS A 36 38.53 -0.50 -11.51
N ALA A 37 37.40 -0.41 -12.22
CA ALA A 37 36.37 -1.45 -12.25
C ALA A 37 36.90 -2.76 -12.86
N LEU A 38 37.53 -2.69 -14.03
CA LEU A 38 38.06 -3.86 -14.74
C LEU A 38 39.16 -4.56 -13.93
N ARG A 39 40.06 -3.79 -13.30
CA ARG A 39 41.09 -4.34 -12.39
C ARG A 39 40.51 -4.86 -11.07
N SER A 40 39.34 -4.39 -10.65
CA SER A 40 38.63 -4.88 -9.46
C SER A 40 37.75 -6.11 -9.73
N GLY A 41 37.63 -6.55 -10.99
CA GLY A 41 36.91 -7.77 -11.37
C GLY A 41 35.65 -7.55 -12.21
N TYR A 42 35.26 -6.30 -12.54
CA TYR A 42 34.16 -6.09 -13.49
C TYR A 42 34.51 -6.69 -14.85
N ARG A 43 33.51 -7.27 -15.50
CA ARG A 43 33.58 -7.73 -16.89
C ARG A 43 32.44 -7.19 -17.74
N HIS A 44 31.68 -6.19 -17.26
CA HIS A 44 30.64 -5.50 -18.03
C HIS A 44 30.78 -4.00 -17.84
N ILE A 45 30.86 -3.27 -18.96
CA ILE A 45 30.86 -1.81 -19.02
C ILE A 45 29.66 -1.36 -19.85
N ASP A 46 28.89 -0.42 -19.32
CA ASP A 46 27.76 0.22 -20.00
C ASP A 46 28.15 1.64 -20.45
N ALA A 47 28.03 1.87 -21.75
CA ALA A 47 28.34 3.12 -22.44
C ALA A 47 27.19 3.51 -23.38
N ALA A 48 27.25 4.73 -23.91
CA ALA A 48 26.39 5.24 -24.98
C ALA A 48 26.97 6.52 -25.58
N ALA A 49 26.75 6.75 -26.88
CA ALA A 49 27.24 7.94 -27.58
C ALA A 49 26.79 9.26 -26.93
N VAL A 50 25.56 9.32 -26.42
CA VAL A 50 25.00 10.52 -25.77
C VAL A 50 25.74 10.91 -24.49
N TYR A 51 26.40 9.97 -23.82
CA TYR A 51 27.21 10.24 -22.64
C TYR A 51 28.39 11.17 -22.95
N GLY A 52 28.87 11.18 -24.20
CA GLY A 52 30.03 11.99 -24.63
C GLY A 52 31.35 11.60 -23.98
N ASN A 53 31.45 10.39 -23.42
CA ASN A 53 32.61 9.90 -22.70
C ASN A 53 33.12 8.53 -23.19
N GLU A 54 32.61 8.03 -24.33
CA GLU A 54 33.01 6.73 -24.90
C GLU A 54 34.52 6.64 -25.16
N LYS A 55 35.17 7.75 -25.53
CA LYS A 55 36.62 7.85 -25.64
C LYS A 55 37.36 7.60 -24.33
N GLU A 56 36.87 8.16 -23.22
CA GLU A 56 37.43 7.89 -21.88
C GLU A 56 37.21 6.43 -21.47
N VAL A 57 36.08 5.82 -21.87
CA VAL A 57 35.82 4.39 -21.66
C VAL A 57 36.83 3.53 -22.42
N GLY A 58 37.11 3.84 -23.70
CA GLY A 58 38.14 3.16 -24.50
C GLY A 58 39.54 3.27 -23.89
N ASP A 59 39.94 4.47 -23.45
CA ASP A 59 41.21 4.68 -22.76
C ASP A 59 41.29 3.94 -21.41
N GLY A 60 40.18 3.82 -20.68
CA GLY A 60 40.09 3.08 -19.42
C GLY A 60 40.16 1.56 -19.62
N ILE A 61 39.51 1.04 -20.66
CA ILE A 61 39.61 -0.37 -21.09
C ILE A 61 41.07 -0.69 -21.39
N LYS A 62 41.72 0.14 -22.21
CA LYS A 62 43.13 -0.02 -22.59
C LYS A 62 44.08 0.03 -21.40
N ALA A 63 43.90 1.00 -20.49
CA ALA A 63 44.74 1.14 -19.30
C ALA A 63 44.53 -0.01 -18.29
N SER A 64 43.38 -0.69 -18.30
CA SER A 64 43.14 -1.85 -17.43
C SER A 64 44.08 -3.03 -17.68
N ASN A 65 44.62 -3.17 -18.90
CA ASN A 65 45.33 -4.34 -19.43
C ASN A 65 44.52 -5.67 -19.40
N ILE A 66 43.19 -5.60 -19.28
CA ILE A 66 42.32 -6.78 -19.43
C ILE A 66 42.04 -7.02 -20.92
N PRO A 67 42.13 -8.27 -21.44
CA PRO A 67 41.81 -8.57 -22.83
C PRO A 67 40.39 -8.14 -23.20
N ARG A 68 40.23 -7.42 -24.33
CA ARG A 68 38.91 -6.97 -24.82
C ARG A 68 37.90 -8.11 -24.97
N ALA A 69 38.35 -9.33 -25.26
CA ALA A 69 37.51 -10.52 -25.38
C ALA A 69 36.85 -10.96 -24.07
N ASP A 70 37.43 -10.60 -22.92
CA ASP A 70 36.89 -10.92 -21.59
C ASP A 70 35.90 -9.86 -21.08
N ILE A 71 35.84 -8.70 -21.74
CA ILE A 71 35.00 -7.56 -21.36
C ILE A 71 33.73 -7.57 -22.20
N PHE A 72 32.57 -7.49 -21.56
CA PHE A 72 31.29 -7.26 -22.20
C PHE A 72 31.05 -5.74 -22.30
N VAL A 73 30.99 -5.18 -23.50
CA VAL A 73 30.70 -3.74 -23.70
C VAL A 73 29.31 -3.57 -24.28
N THR A 74 28.48 -2.79 -23.57
CA THR A 74 27.17 -2.32 -24.05
C THR A 74 27.30 -0.90 -24.59
N GLY A 75 26.82 -0.68 -25.81
CA GLY A 75 26.65 0.66 -26.41
C GLY A 75 25.20 0.88 -26.82
N LYS A 76 24.83 2.12 -27.15
CA LYS A 76 23.44 2.48 -27.48
C LYS A 76 23.35 3.48 -28.63
N LEU A 77 22.37 3.26 -29.50
CA LEU A 77 22.07 4.12 -30.64
C LEU A 77 21.39 5.41 -30.16
N TRP A 78 21.95 6.57 -30.51
CA TRP A 78 21.37 7.86 -30.14
C TRP A 78 20.21 8.28 -31.06
N ASN A 79 19.28 9.09 -30.53
CA ASN A 79 18.02 9.43 -31.19
C ASN A 79 18.16 10.18 -32.53
N THR A 80 19.29 10.80 -32.85
CA THR A 80 19.51 11.37 -34.18
C THR A 80 19.85 10.33 -35.25
N HIS A 81 20.08 9.07 -34.91
CA HIS A 81 20.62 8.04 -35.84
C HIS A 81 19.68 6.83 -36.05
N HIS A 82 18.36 6.98 -35.90
CA HIS A 82 17.41 5.89 -36.13
C HIS A 82 17.18 5.52 -37.61
N LYS A 83 17.52 6.40 -38.56
CA LYS A 83 17.44 6.08 -40.01
C LYS A 83 18.42 4.98 -40.37
N ALA A 84 18.03 4.07 -41.26
CA ALA A 84 18.79 2.85 -41.54
C ALA A 84 20.23 3.11 -42.01
N GLU A 85 20.45 4.18 -42.78
CA GLU A 85 21.75 4.66 -43.25
C GLU A 85 22.64 5.26 -42.14
N ASP A 86 22.05 5.71 -41.04
CA ASP A 86 22.74 6.38 -39.93
C ASP A 86 23.11 5.42 -38.78
N VAL A 87 22.42 4.27 -38.66
CA VAL A 87 22.66 3.26 -37.61
C VAL A 87 24.09 2.72 -37.63
N GLU A 88 24.59 2.33 -38.80
CA GLU A 88 25.97 1.81 -38.94
C GLU A 88 27.01 2.91 -38.75
N ARG A 89 26.70 4.14 -39.17
CA ARG A 89 27.55 5.32 -39.00
C ARG A 89 27.77 5.63 -37.51
N GLN A 90 26.71 5.64 -36.71
CA GLN A 90 26.82 5.88 -35.26
C GLN A 90 27.60 4.76 -34.55
N LEU A 91 27.40 3.50 -34.97
CA LEU A 91 28.19 2.40 -34.41
C LEU A 91 29.68 2.56 -34.72
N ASP A 92 30.05 2.89 -35.96
CA ASP A 92 31.45 3.04 -36.35
C ASP A 92 32.16 4.19 -35.59
N ILE A 93 31.43 5.26 -35.26
CA ILE A 93 31.90 6.34 -34.36
C ILE A 93 32.15 5.77 -32.94
N SER A 94 31.16 5.09 -32.35
CA SER A 94 31.30 4.52 -31.00
C SER A 94 32.40 3.45 -30.92
N LEU A 95 32.58 2.64 -31.96
CA LEU A 95 33.67 1.67 -32.06
C LEU A 95 35.06 2.34 -32.08
N ALA A 96 35.20 3.45 -32.82
CA ALA A 96 36.43 4.22 -32.86
C ALA A 96 36.76 4.86 -31.49
N ASP A 97 35.78 5.48 -30.83
CA ASP A 97 35.96 6.10 -29.52
C ASP A 97 36.25 5.07 -28.43
N LEU A 98 35.49 3.96 -28.39
CA LEU A 98 35.74 2.82 -27.48
C LEU A 98 37.02 2.04 -27.82
N GLN A 99 37.74 2.40 -28.88
CA GLN A 99 38.97 1.74 -29.36
C GLN A 99 38.80 0.22 -29.56
N THR A 100 37.70 -0.18 -30.19
CA THR A 100 37.35 -1.59 -30.38
C THR A 100 36.67 -1.89 -31.72
N ASN A 101 36.70 -3.15 -32.15
CA ASN A 101 36.18 -3.56 -33.46
C ASN A 101 34.77 -4.16 -33.40
N TYR A 102 34.21 -4.35 -32.20
CA TYR A 102 32.85 -4.87 -32.01
C TYR A 102 32.24 -4.45 -30.66
N LEU A 103 30.91 -4.51 -30.56
CA LEU A 103 30.18 -4.45 -29.28
C LEU A 103 29.58 -5.81 -28.90
N ASP A 104 29.43 -6.06 -27.61
CA ASP A 104 28.81 -7.30 -27.10
C ASP A 104 27.28 -7.16 -27.05
N LEU A 105 26.80 -5.95 -26.77
CA LEU A 105 25.39 -5.56 -26.82
C LEU A 105 25.26 -4.17 -27.43
N PHE A 106 24.35 -4.01 -28.41
CA PHE A 106 23.94 -2.70 -28.92
C PHE A 106 22.45 -2.51 -28.73
N LEU A 107 22.05 -1.43 -28.06
CA LEU A 107 20.64 -1.14 -27.75
C LEU A 107 20.09 -0.01 -28.62
N VAL A 108 18.84 -0.13 -29.08
CA VAL A 108 18.06 1.00 -29.60
C VAL A 108 17.11 1.51 -28.53
N GLY A 109 17.15 2.81 -28.25
CA GLY A 109 16.26 3.47 -27.32
C GLY A 109 16.97 4.36 -26.30
N PHE A 110 16.17 4.96 -25.44
CA PHE A 110 16.48 6.17 -24.69
C PHE A 110 17.31 5.95 -23.42
N GLU A 111 17.98 7.00 -22.93
CA GLU A 111 18.57 7.08 -21.59
C GLU A 111 18.25 8.41 -20.89
N SER A 112 18.07 8.34 -19.56
CA SER A 112 17.30 9.32 -18.80
C SER A 112 17.96 10.70 -18.61
N GLY A 113 17.19 11.73 -18.95
CA GLY A 113 17.37 13.13 -18.56
C GLY A 113 16.03 13.88 -18.66
N THR A 114 15.47 13.94 -19.88
CA THR A 114 14.11 14.43 -20.20
C THR A 114 13.69 13.89 -21.58
N ILE A 115 12.38 13.69 -21.80
CA ILE A 115 11.72 13.15 -23.03
C ILE A 115 11.82 11.60 -23.17
N HIS A 116 10.92 10.89 -22.49
CA HIS A 116 10.90 9.43 -22.40
C HIS A 116 10.00 8.74 -23.45
N TRP A 117 10.42 8.69 -24.71
CA TRP A 117 9.78 7.86 -25.73
C TRP A 117 10.82 7.26 -26.69
N PRO A 118 10.55 6.10 -27.33
CA PRO A 118 11.33 5.61 -28.46
C PRO A 118 11.01 6.47 -29.70
N VAL A 119 11.61 7.65 -29.76
CA VAL A 119 11.42 8.64 -30.83
C VAL A 119 12.72 8.91 -31.58
N ALA A 120 12.61 9.19 -32.87
CA ALA A 120 13.72 9.66 -33.67
C ALA A 120 13.75 11.20 -33.69
N PHE A 121 14.95 11.76 -33.68
CA PHE A 121 15.20 13.19 -33.79
C PHE A 121 15.77 13.50 -35.19
N GLN A 122 15.45 14.66 -35.74
CA GLN A 122 15.96 15.09 -37.04
C GLN A 122 17.47 15.29 -37.00
N ARG A 123 18.22 14.47 -37.74
CA ARG A 123 19.67 14.65 -37.85
C ARG A 123 20.02 15.86 -38.72
N THR A 124 20.90 16.69 -38.20
CA THR A 124 21.48 17.88 -38.85
C THR A 124 22.97 17.68 -39.09
N THR A 125 23.72 17.29 -38.06
CA THR A 125 25.12 16.85 -38.12
C THR A 125 25.32 15.54 -37.32
N ASP A 126 26.56 15.05 -37.20
CA ASP A 126 26.87 13.90 -36.34
C ASP A 126 27.03 14.33 -34.86
N GLU A 127 27.39 15.59 -34.62
CA GLU A 127 27.69 16.17 -33.31
C GLU A 127 26.45 16.74 -32.58
N GLU A 128 25.42 17.17 -33.32
CA GLU A 128 24.21 17.75 -32.75
C GLU A 128 23.34 16.66 -32.09
N ARG A 129 23.30 16.65 -30.76
CA ARG A 129 22.59 15.62 -29.97
C ARG A 129 21.11 15.95 -29.73
N PHE A 130 20.78 17.22 -29.60
CA PHE A 130 19.44 17.70 -29.25
C PHE A 130 19.01 18.76 -30.27
N PRO A 131 18.62 18.35 -31.49
CA PRO A 131 18.26 19.28 -32.55
C PRO A 131 17.00 20.04 -32.13
N VAL A 132 17.11 21.36 -32.00
CA VAL A 132 15.97 22.22 -31.62
C VAL A 132 15.35 22.81 -32.88
N ASN A 133 14.06 22.57 -33.07
CA ASN A 133 13.29 23.16 -34.16
C ASN A 133 13.21 24.69 -33.95
N PRO A 134 13.68 25.51 -34.91
CA PRO A 134 13.80 26.96 -34.74
C PRO A 134 12.46 27.70 -34.73
N VAL A 135 11.34 27.02 -34.98
CA VAL A 135 9.98 27.60 -34.98
C VAL A 135 9.23 27.24 -33.69
N THR A 136 9.38 26.02 -33.18
CA THR A 136 8.64 25.54 -31.99
C THR A 136 9.44 25.63 -30.70
N GLU A 137 10.75 25.89 -30.78
CA GLU A 137 11.71 25.86 -29.65
C GLU A 137 11.75 24.51 -28.90
N GLN A 138 11.22 23.45 -29.52
CA GLN A 138 11.20 22.08 -29.01
C GLN A 138 12.18 21.20 -29.80
N ILE A 139 12.51 20.02 -29.26
CA ILE A 139 13.35 19.06 -29.99
C ILE A 139 12.60 18.57 -31.24
N ASP A 140 13.30 18.57 -32.38
CA ASP A 140 12.75 18.27 -33.69
C ASP A 140 12.58 16.75 -33.86
N VAL A 141 11.38 16.25 -33.58
CA VAL A 141 11.03 14.82 -33.61
C VAL A 141 10.53 14.43 -35.00
N ILE A 142 11.06 13.33 -35.53
CA ILE A 142 10.65 12.72 -36.80
C ILE A 142 10.08 11.32 -36.58
N ASP A 143 9.18 10.90 -37.46
CA ASP A 143 8.68 9.52 -37.49
C ASP A 143 9.61 8.65 -38.34
N VAL A 144 10.29 7.71 -37.70
CA VAL A 144 11.10 6.67 -38.36
C VAL A 144 10.54 5.33 -37.89
N PRO A 145 10.00 4.48 -38.79
CA PRO A 145 9.48 3.18 -38.40
C PRO A 145 10.56 2.32 -37.75
N VAL A 146 10.33 1.86 -36.51
CA VAL A 146 11.30 1.02 -35.74
C VAL A 146 11.80 -0.21 -36.51
N LYS A 147 11.01 -0.68 -37.49
CA LYS A 147 11.38 -1.76 -38.42
C LYS A 147 12.62 -1.45 -39.27
N GLU A 148 12.82 -0.21 -39.68
CA GLU A 148 13.94 0.22 -40.50
C GLU A 148 15.22 0.25 -39.67
N THR A 149 15.15 0.87 -38.49
CA THR A 149 16.22 0.88 -37.49
C THR A 149 16.62 -0.54 -37.07
N TRP A 150 15.64 -1.38 -36.74
CA TRP A 150 15.92 -2.75 -36.28
C TRP A 150 16.56 -3.60 -37.38
N LYS A 151 16.09 -3.52 -38.62
CA LYS A 151 16.73 -4.22 -39.75
C LYS A 151 18.19 -3.80 -39.96
N ALA A 152 18.51 -2.52 -39.76
CA ALA A 152 19.89 -2.06 -39.79
C ALA A 152 20.70 -2.66 -38.63
N MET A 153 20.15 -2.72 -37.41
CA MET A 153 20.80 -3.40 -36.28
C MET A 153 21.01 -4.91 -36.54
N GLU A 154 20.06 -5.60 -37.16
CA GLU A 154 20.20 -7.01 -37.54
C GLU A 154 21.29 -7.24 -38.60
N LYS A 155 21.51 -6.26 -39.49
CA LYS A 155 22.67 -6.27 -40.40
C LYS A 155 23.98 -6.19 -39.61
N LEU A 156 24.09 -5.31 -38.61
CA LEU A 156 25.29 -5.18 -37.77
C LEU A 156 25.67 -6.47 -37.03
N VAL A 157 24.69 -7.30 -36.67
CA VAL A 157 24.94 -8.64 -36.10
C VAL A 157 25.45 -9.61 -37.16
N ARG A 158 24.85 -9.62 -38.36
CA ARG A 158 25.29 -10.46 -39.50
C ARG A 158 26.70 -10.10 -39.96
N ASP A 159 27.07 -8.83 -39.91
CA ASP A 159 28.40 -8.32 -40.26
C ASP A 159 29.44 -8.54 -39.14
N GLY A 160 29.04 -9.06 -37.98
CA GLY A 160 29.93 -9.33 -36.84
C GLY A 160 30.40 -8.09 -36.06
N LYS A 161 29.91 -6.88 -36.40
CA LYS A 161 30.18 -5.65 -35.63
C LYS A 161 29.52 -5.64 -34.26
N VAL A 162 28.45 -6.42 -34.07
CA VAL A 162 27.72 -6.55 -32.79
C VAL A 162 27.39 -8.01 -32.51
N LYS A 163 27.58 -8.50 -31.27
CA LYS A 163 27.22 -9.88 -30.89
C LYS A 163 25.74 -10.06 -30.56
N SER A 164 25.13 -9.11 -29.85
CA SER A 164 23.71 -9.14 -29.44
C SER A 164 23.06 -7.77 -29.62
N ILE A 165 21.78 -7.74 -29.97
CA ILE A 165 20.99 -6.49 -30.04
C ILE A 165 19.83 -6.51 -29.06
N GLY A 166 19.42 -5.35 -28.60
CA GLY A 166 18.34 -5.18 -27.63
C GLY A 166 17.70 -3.80 -27.71
N VAL A 167 16.83 -3.51 -26.76
CA VAL A 167 16.09 -2.25 -26.66
C VAL A 167 16.37 -1.55 -25.33
N SER A 168 16.12 -0.24 -25.27
CA SER A 168 16.18 0.56 -24.04
C SER A 168 14.91 1.39 -23.88
N ASN A 169 14.29 1.34 -22.70
CA ASN A 169 13.04 2.03 -22.34
C ASN A 169 11.83 1.69 -23.24
N PHE A 170 11.74 0.45 -23.73
CA PHE A 170 10.55 -0.01 -24.46
C PHE A 170 9.51 -0.59 -23.48
N THR A 171 8.24 -0.25 -23.70
CA THR A 171 7.10 -0.90 -23.02
C THR A 171 6.85 -2.28 -23.62
N LYS A 172 6.03 -3.10 -22.94
CA LYS A 172 5.59 -4.41 -23.43
C LYS A 172 5.04 -4.32 -24.87
N GLU A 173 4.15 -3.37 -25.11
CA GLU A 173 3.44 -3.18 -26.38
C GLU A 173 4.42 -2.84 -27.51
N LYS A 174 5.42 -2.00 -27.23
CA LYS A 174 6.48 -1.66 -28.20
C LYS A 174 7.40 -2.84 -28.50
N ILE A 175 7.66 -3.70 -27.53
CA ILE A 175 8.40 -4.96 -27.78
C ILE A 175 7.52 -5.94 -28.56
N GLU A 176 6.20 -6.02 -28.31
CA GLU A 176 5.28 -6.87 -29.07
C GLU A 176 5.16 -6.42 -30.54
N GLU A 177 5.05 -5.10 -30.81
CA GLU A 177 5.14 -4.55 -32.18
C GLU A 177 6.45 -4.94 -32.88
N LEU A 178 7.58 -4.86 -32.17
CA LEU A 178 8.91 -5.25 -32.68
C LEU A 178 9.03 -6.77 -32.86
N TRP A 179 8.39 -7.55 -32.00
CA TRP A 179 8.49 -9.00 -31.96
C TRP A 179 7.93 -9.64 -33.23
N GLU A 180 6.86 -9.09 -33.80
CA GLU A 180 6.25 -9.60 -35.04
C GLU A 180 7.11 -9.36 -36.29
N ILE A 181 8.05 -8.41 -36.24
CA ILE A 181 8.86 -7.99 -37.41
C ILE A 181 10.34 -8.36 -37.33
N ALA A 182 10.86 -8.64 -36.14
CA ALA A 182 12.27 -8.95 -35.90
C ALA A 182 12.63 -10.39 -36.31
N GLU A 183 13.69 -10.54 -37.10
CA GLU A 183 14.35 -11.83 -37.36
C GLU A 183 15.21 -12.24 -36.16
N ILE A 184 15.99 -11.29 -35.62
CA ILE A 184 16.76 -11.44 -34.38
C ILE A 184 15.97 -10.78 -33.26
N LYS A 185 15.47 -11.58 -32.30
CA LYS A 185 14.69 -11.06 -31.17
C LYS A 185 15.57 -10.23 -30.22
N PRO A 186 15.05 -9.18 -29.57
CA PRO A 186 15.82 -8.40 -28.60
C PRO A 186 16.29 -9.28 -27.44
N ALA A 187 17.58 -9.19 -27.11
CA ALA A 187 18.20 -9.99 -26.05
C ALA A 187 18.06 -9.34 -24.66
N VAL A 188 17.96 -8.01 -24.62
CA VAL A 188 17.86 -7.19 -23.41
C VAL A 188 16.82 -6.09 -23.61
N ASN A 189 16.07 -5.76 -22.57
CA ASN A 189 15.38 -4.48 -22.40
C ASN A 189 16.04 -3.73 -21.22
N GLN A 190 16.78 -2.66 -21.50
CA GLN A 190 17.37 -1.84 -20.45
C GLN A 190 16.38 -0.75 -20.01
N ILE A 191 16.06 -0.67 -18.72
CA ILE A 191 15.03 0.24 -18.18
C ILE A 191 15.46 0.79 -16.82
N GLU A 192 14.81 1.84 -16.35
CA GLU A 192 14.96 2.25 -14.95
C GLU A 192 14.28 1.22 -14.04
N ALA A 193 15.06 0.56 -13.20
CA ALA A 193 14.52 -0.39 -12.23
C ALA A 193 15.34 -0.41 -10.94
N HIS A 194 14.66 -0.26 -9.80
CA HIS A 194 15.23 -0.30 -8.46
C HIS A 194 14.13 -0.71 -7.47
N ALA A 195 14.44 -0.80 -6.16
CA ALA A 195 13.49 -1.24 -5.14
C ALA A 195 12.15 -0.46 -5.11
N TYR A 196 12.15 0.79 -5.58
CA TYR A 196 10.97 1.68 -5.61
C TYR A 196 10.34 1.81 -7.03
N LEU A 197 10.94 1.17 -8.03
CA LEU A 197 10.43 1.08 -9.42
C LEU A 197 10.66 -0.34 -9.94
N GLN A 198 9.94 -1.30 -9.37
CA GLN A 198 10.26 -2.73 -9.52
C GLN A 198 9.79 -3.35 -10.85
N GLN A 199 8.79 -2.74 -11.49
CA GLN A 199 8.16 -3.17 -12.76
C GLN A 199 7.90 -4.69 -12.89
N PRO A 200 7.26 -5.36 -11.90
CA PRO A 200 7.23 -6.83 -11.81
C PRO A 200 6.53 -7.51 -12.99
N ALA A 201 5.45 -6.92 -13.53
CA ALA A 201 4.74 -7.46 -14.69
C ALA A 201 5.60 -7.42 -15.96
N LEU A 202 6.33 -6.32 -16.19
CA LEU A 202 7.25 -6.20 -17.34
C LEU A 202 8.45 -7.14 -17.17
N LEU A 203 9.02 -7.26 -15.97
CA LEU A 203 10.11 -8.21 -15.69
C LEU A 203 9.67 -9.64 -15.98
N LYS A 204 8.54 -10.08 -15.45
CA LYS A 204 8.01 -11.44 -15.66
C LYS A 204 7.72 -11.71 -17.15
N TRP A 205 7.10 -10.75 -17.84
CA TRP A 205 6.82 -10.87 -19.27
C TRP A 205 8.11 -10.94 -20.11
N CYS A 206 9.12 -10.12 -19.81
CA CYS A 206 10.44 -10.20 -20.46
C CYS A 206 11.09 -11.58 -20.23
N GLN A 207 11.08 -12.07 -18.99
CA GLN A 207 11.58 -13.41 -18.65
C GLN A 207 10.86 -14.52 -19.43
N ASP A 208 9.54 -14.47 -19.55
CA ASP A 208 8.74 -15.43 -20.32
C ASP A 208 9.03 -15.39 -21.83
N LYS A 209 9.53 -14.26 -22.35
CA LYS A 209 10.00 -14.09 -23.74
C LYS A 209 11.50 -14.38 -23.91
N GLY A 210 12.21 -14.73 -22.84
CA GLY A 210 13.67 -14.92 -22.87
C GLY A 210 14.47 -13.62 -23.07
N ILE A 211 13.87 -12.47 -22.77
CA ILE A 211 14.51 -11.15 -22.78
C ILE A 211 15.00 -10.84 -21.36
N LEU A 212 16.27 -10.50 -21.19
CA LEU A 212 16.76 -10.06 -19.88
C LEU A 212 16.42 -8.59 -19.63
N VAL A 213 16.08 -8.25 -18.39
CA VAL A 213 15.99 -6.84 -17.98
C VAL A 213 17.36 -6.39 -17.48
N ALA A 214 17.78 -5.21 -17.93
CA ALA A 214 18.95 -4.52 -17.39
C ALA A 214 18.50 -3.22 -16.69
N ALA A 215 18.76 -3.13 -15.39
CA ALA A 215 18.41 -2.01 -14.54
C ALA A 215 19.51 -0.93 -14.59
N TYR A 216 19.23 0.19 -15.26
CA TYR A 216 19.95 1.43 -15.00
C TYR A 216 19.38 2.11 -13.76
N SER A 217 20.19 2.97 -13.11
CA SER A 217 19.90 3.57 -11.80
C SER A 217 19.42 2.56 -10.72
N PRO A 218 20.05 1.37 -10.55
CA PRO A 218 19.59 0.34 -9.61
C PRO A 218 19.65 0.77 -8.14
N LEU A 219 20.38 1.85 -7.85
CA LEU A 219 20.51 2.49 -6.53
C LEU A 219 19.56 3.69 -6.35
N GLY A 220 18.68 3.95 -7.33
CA GLY A 220 17.87 5.16 -7.45
C GLY A 220 18.63 6.34 -8.08
N ASN A 221 17.91 7.19 -8.82
CA ASN A 221 18.44 8.43 -9.40
C ASN A 221 18.12 9.65 -8.50
N ASN A 222 18.91 10.73 -8.62
CA ASN A 222 18.69 12.00 -7.91
C ASN A 222 18.29 13.17 -8.85
N ILE A 223 17.95 12.88 -10.11
CA ILE A 223 17.62 13.88 -11.15
C ILE A 223 16.40 14.73 -10.73
N TYR A 224 15.48 14.14 -9.95
CA TYR A 224 14.26 14.78 -9.48
C TYR A 224 14.39 15.46 -8.10
N ASN A 225 15.61 15.66 -7.58
CA ASN A 225 15.87 16.13 -6.20
C ASN A 225 15.20 15.28 -5.10
N LEU A 226 14.94 14.00 -5.38
CA LEU A 226 14.42 13.03 -4.42
C LEU A 226 15.56 12.19 -3.80
N PRO A 227 15.39 11.68 -2.56
CA PRO A 227 16.29 10.68 -2.00
C PRO A 227 16.41 9.45 -2.92
N ARG A 228 17.63 8.90 -3.05
CA ARG A 228 17.85 7.68 -3.84
C ARG A 228 17.54 6.46 -2.98
N ALA A 229 17.29 5.31 -3.61
CA ALA A 229 17.04 4.05 -2.92
C ALA A 229 18.17 3.66 -1.95
N VAL A 230 19.42 4.00 -2.29
CA VAL A 230 20.61 3.72 -1.47
C VAL A 230 20.76 4.65 -0.25
N ASP A 231 20.01 5.76 -0.21
CA ASP A 231 20.03 6.75 0.88
C ASP A 231 18.89 6.54 1.89
N ASP A 232 18.02 5.54 1.68
CA ASP A 232 16.87 5.24 2.53
C ASP A 232 17.28 4.57 3.86
N GLU A 233 16.75 5.06 4.98
CA GLU A 233 17.10 4.56 6.32
C GLU A 233 16.79 3.08 6.53
N THR A 234 15.74 2.55 5.89
CA THR A 234 15.36 1.13 5.93
C THR A 234 16.38 0.26 5.19
N VAL A 235 16.83 0.71 4.02
CA VAL A 235 17.87 0.04 3.22
C VAL A 235 19.20 0.07 3.97
N ILE A 236 19.52 1.17 4.65
CA ILE A 236 20.71 1.31 5.50
C ILE A 236 20.64 0.38 6.72
N ALA A 237 19.49 0.31 7.40
CA ALA A 237 19.29 -0.58 8.55
C ALA A 237 19.40 -2.06 8.16
N LEU A 238 18.68 -2.49 7.12
CA LEU A 238 18.70 -3.88 6.64
C LEU A 238 20.09 -4.30 6.13
N ALA A 239 20.81 -3.40 5.46
CA ALA A 239 22.18 -3.68 5.04
C ALA A 239 23.12 -3.85 6.23
N LYS A 240 22.99 -2.99 7.25
CA LYS A 240 23.76 -3.07 8.50
C LYS A 240 23.51 -4.38 9.24
N ASP A 241 22.26 -4.81 9.37
CA ASP A 241 21.89 -6.06 10.05
C ASP A 241 22.45 -7.31 9.34
N LEU A 242 22.58 -7.25 8.01
CA LEU A 242 23.23 -8.28 7.19
C LEU A 242 24.77 -8.16 7.13
N GLY A 243 25.36 -7.13 7.75
CA GLY A 243 26.79 -6.84 7.67
C GLY A 243 27.27 -6.46 6.26
N LYS A 244 26.47 -5.70 5.52
CA LYS A 244 26.64 -5.31 4.11
C LYS A 244 26.53 -3.79 3.91
N GLU A 245 26.98 -3.34 2.75
CA GLU A 245 26.73 -1.97 2.30
C GLU A 245 25.32 -1.84 1.68
N PRO A 246 24.64 -0.69 1.82
CA PRO A 246 23.32 -0.44 1.21
C PRO A 246 23.28 -0.70 -0.30
N ALA A 247 24.37 -0.39 -1.00
CA ALA A 247 24.50 -0.66 -2.43
C ALA A 247 24.60 -2.16 -2.75
N GLN A 248 25.28 -2.95 -1.91
CA GLN A 248 25.37 -4.42 -2.08
C GLN A 248 24.01 -5.08 -1.87
N LEU A 249 23.22 -4.60 -0.91
CA LEU A 249 21.87 -5.09 -0.66
C LEU A 249 20.98 -4.89 -1.90
N LEU A 250 20.95 -3.67 -2.44
CA LEU A 250 20.12 -3.33 -3.61
C LEU A 250 20.58 -4.04 -4.89
N THR A 251 21.88 -4.13 -5.16
CA THR A 251 22.39 -4.87 -6.33
C THR A 251 22.12 -6.37 -6.21
N SER A 252 22.32 -6.97 -5.03
CA SER A 252 22.04 -8.39 -4.79
C SER A 252 20.56 -8.71 -4.96
N TRP A 253 19.66 -7.88 -4.44
CA TRP A 253 18.21 -8.05 -4.60
C TRP A 253 17.78 -8.04 -6.06
N ALA A 254 18.29 -7.08 -6.85
CA ALA A 254 18.00 -6.97 -8.27
C ALA A 254 18.59 -8.15 -9.08
N VAL A 255 19.80 -8.62 -8.76
CA VAL A 255 20.39 -9.80 -9.40
C VAL A 255 19.62 -11.08 -9.04
N GLN A 256 19.22 -11.27 -7.78
CA GLN A 256 18.52 -12.47 -7.32
C GLN A 256 17.11 -12.61 -7.93
N ARG A 257 16.46 -11.51 -8.33
CA ARG A 257 15.19 -11.53 -9.10
C ARG A 257 15.37 -11.66 -10.62
N GLY A 258 16.59 -11.88 -11.10
CA GLY A 258 16.89 -12.13 -12.52
C GLY A 258 17.12 -10.87 -13.36
N THR A 259 17.61 -9.79 -12.76
CA THR A 259 17.89 -8.51 -13.45
C THR A 259 19.38 -8.20 -13.46
N ILE A 260 19.93 -7.77 -14.59
CA ILE A 260 21.30 -7.24 -14.69
C ILE A 260 21.32 -5.84 -14.07
N VAL A 261 22.33 -5.46 -13.30
CA VAL A 261 22.42 -4.10 -12.69
C VAL A 261 23.61 -3.32 -13.23
N VAL A 262 23.40 -2.05 -13.59
CA VAL A 262 24.48 -1.13 -14.01
C VAL A 262 24.61 0.10 -13.09
N PRO A 263 25.04 -0.07 -11.82
CA PRO A 263 25.27 1.06 -10.92
C PRO A 263 26.41 1.96 -11.41
N LYS A 264 26.20 3.28 -11.37
CA LYS A 264 27.22 4.28 -11.71
C LYS A 264 28.08 4.63 -10.50
N SER A 265 29.41 4.63 -10.66
CA SER A 265 30.34 5.15 -9.66
C SER A 265 31.67 5.56 -10.29
N VAL A 266 32.24 6.67 -9.80
CA VAL A 266 33.64 7.09 -10.04
C VAL A 266 34.52 6.90 -8.79
N THR A 267 33.94 6.48 -7.67
CA THR A 267 34.64 6.31 -6.39
C THR A 267 35.22 4.89 -6.27
N PRO A 268 36.54 4.68 -6.13
CA PRO A 268 37.18 3.36 -6.16
C PRO A 268 36.68 2.35 -5.11
N SER A 269 36.31 2.79 -3.90
CA SER A 269 35.70 1.92 -2.89
C SER A 269 34.33 1.41 -3.34
N ARG A 270 33.40 2.34 -3.64
CA ARG A 270 32.06 2.03 -4.15
C ARG A 270 32.08 1.14 -5.39
N ILE A 271 33.03 1.34 -6.31
CA ILE A 271 33.22 0.44 -7.47
C ILE A 271 33.47 -1.00 -7.00
N LYS A 272 34.45 -1.20 -6.12
CA LYS A 272 34.78 -2.52 -5.54
C LYS A 272 33.64 -3.12 -4.72
N ASP A 273 32.87 -2.29 -4.02
CA ASP A 273 31.80 -2.76 -3.15
C ASP A 273 30.52 -3.11 -3.92
N ASN A 274 30.18 -2.38 -4.97
CA ASN A 274 29.02 -2.66 -5.85
C ASN A 274 29.12 -4.03 -6.54
N LEU A 275 30.33 -4.55 -6.76
CA LEU A 275 30.57 -5.87 -7.39
C LEU A 275 30.29 -7.04 -6.43
N LYS A 276 30.28 -6.80 -5.10
CA LYS A 276 30.17 -7.84 -4.06
C LYS A 276 28.71 -8.23 -3.83
N ILE A 277 28.11 -8.90 -4.81
CA ILE A 277 26.78 -9.50 -4.66
C ILE A 277 26.81 -10.71 -3.72
N PHE A 278 25.70 -10.94 -3.02
CA PHE A 278 25.48 -12.08 -2.12
C PHE A 278 24.07 -12.65 -2.30
N GLU A 279 23.79 -13.82 -1.74
CA GLU A 279 22.43 -14.38 -1.70
C GLU A 279 21.70 -13.81 -0.48
N LEU A 280 20.56 -13.15 -0.69
CA LEU A 280 19.69 -12.69 0.38
C LEU A 280 18.96 -13.89 1.03
N PRO A 281 18.82 -13.90 2.37
CA PRO A 281 17.90 -14.80 3.06
C PRO A 281 16.48 -14.67 2.50
N GLY A 282 15.71 -15.77 2.50
CA GLY A 282 14.34 -15.79 1.95
C GLY A 282 13.40 -14.76 2.61
N GLU A 283 13.56 -14.56 3.92
CA GLU A 283 12.85 -13.53 4.71
C GLU A 283 13.14 -12.09 4.27
N CYS A 284 14.23 -11.83 3.54
CA CYS A 284 14.55 -10.52 2.96
C CYS A 284 14.15 -10.41 1.48
N TYR A 285 13.71 -11.51 0.85
CA TYR A 285 13.42 -11.59 -0.59
C TYR A 285 11.92 -11.50 -0.89
N ASP A 286 11.08 -12.25 -0.15
CA ASP A 286 9.62 -12.33 -0.39
C ASP A 286 8.83 -11.19 0.29
N SER A 287 9.36 -10.66 1.40
CA SER A 287 8.68 -9.75 2.36
C SER A 287 8.54 -8.28 1.94
N SER A 288 8.93 -7.93 0.72
CA SER A 288 9.17 -6.51 0.35
C SER A 288 8.29 -6.00 -0.80
N ALA A 289 7.42 -6.82 -1.37
CA ALA A 289 6.74 -6.46 -2.61
C ALA A 289 5.56 -5.47 -2.44
N GLY A 290 4.98 -5.33 -1.24
CA GLY A 290 3.81 -4.44 -1.07
C GLY A 290 3.46 -3.82 0.26
N PHE A 291 3.98 -4.29 1.39
CA PHE A 291 4.06 -3.39 2.54
C PHE A 291 4.92 -2.18 2.17
N LEU A 292 6.11 -2.49 1.66
CA LEU A 292 7.06 -1.53 1.09
C LEU A 292 6.48 -0.78 -0.12
N SER A 293 5.59 -1.35 -0.95
CA SER A 293 4.90 -0.56 -2.00
C SER A 293 3.85 0.40 -1.43
N LEU A 294 3.12 0.01 -0.38
CA LEU A 294 2.19 0.89 0.31
C LEU A 294 2.95 2.01 1.02
N ILE A 295 3.93 1.70 1.87
CA ILE A 295 4.83 2.69 2.48
C ILE A 295 5.52 3.57 1.41
N THR A 296 6.02 3.01 0.30
CA THR A 296 6.59 3.79 -0.82
C THR A 296 5.57 4.73 -1.44
N ARG A 297 4.30 4.33 -1.54
CA ARG A 297 3.22 5.22 -1.98
C ARG A 297 2.95 6.30 -0.93
N LEU A 298 2.98 5.99 0.36
CA LEU A 298 2.68 6.94 1.44
C LEU A 298 3.81 7.96 1.67
N MET A 299 5.08 7.53 1.66
CA MET A 299 6.25 8.42 1.78
C MET A 299 6.47 9.35 0.58
N ARG A 300 5.70 9.19 -0.51
CA ARG A 300 5.63 10.18 -1.60
C ARG A 300 4.78 11.42 -1.24
N TRP A 301 4.01 11.41 -0.14
CA TRP A 301 3.07 12.48 0.23
C TRP A 301 3.51 13.27 1.48
N GLY A 302 4.81 13.56 1.59
CA GLY A 302 5.34 14.46 2.62
C GLY A 302 5.48 13.84 4.00
N ASP A 303 5.21 14.62 5.04
CA ASP A 303 5.51 14.28 6.45
C ASP A 303 4.43 13.44 7.15
N GLY A 304 3.53 12.81 6.39
CA GLY A 304 2.42 12.01 6.91
C GLY A 304 1.25 12.83 7.48
N SER A 305 1.27 14.16 7.40
CA SER A 305 0.21 14.99 8.00
C SER A 305 -1.15 14.94 7.27
N ASP A 306 -1.18 14.58 5.98
CA ASP A 306 -2.39 14.48 5.14
C ASP A 306 -3.09 13.12 5.26
N ILE A 307 -3.45 12.74 6.50
CA ILE A 307 -4.05 11.43 6.85
C ILE A 307 -5.26 11.07 5.98
N GLU A 308 -6.17 12.01 5.71
CA GLU A 308 -7.35 11.77 4.86
C GLU A 308 -6.95 11.40 3.42
N GLN A 309 -5.98 12.10 2.84
CA GLN A 309 -5.49 11.80 1.49
C GLN A 309 -4.78 10.44 1.45
N ILE A 310 -3.95 10.14 2.45
CA ILE A 310 -3.30 8.84 2.65
C ILE A 310 -4.35 7.71 2.73
N TRP A 311 -5.39 7.90 3.53
CA TRP A 311 -6.47 6.92 3.69
C TRP A 311 -7.25 6.71 2.39
N GLN A 312 -7.69 7.78 1.73
CA GLN A 312 -8.44 7.69 0.47
C GLN A 312 -7.60 7.12 -0.68
N LEU A 313 -6.31 7.45 -0.77
CA LEU A 313 -5.41 6.87 -1.76
C LEU A 313 -5.20 5.37 -1.51
N SER A 314 -5.00 4.96 -0.25
CA SER A 314 -4.88 3.55 0.11
C SER A 314 -6.15 2.78 -0.28
N TRP A 315 -7.31 3.27 0.14
CA TRP A 315 -8.62 2.65 -0.13
C TRP A 315 -9.02 2.63 -1.62
N ARG A 316 -8.53 3.55 -2.46
CA ARG A 316 -9.01 3.71 -3.86
C ARG A 316 -7.98 3.39 -4.94
N ALA A 317 -6.70 3.68 -4.73
CA ALA A 317 -5.66 3.56 -5.77
C ALA A 317 -5.13 2.12 -5.96
N GLY A 318 -5.63 1.16 -5.17
CA GLY A 318 -5.43 -0.28 -5.35
C GLY A 318 -6.47 -0.96 -6.27
N PHE A 319 -7.44 -0.20 -6.80
CA PHE A 319 -8.62 -0.68 -7.55
C PHE A 319 -9.60 -1.52 -6.71
N TYR A 320 -9.21 -2.72 -6.29
CA TYR A 320 -9.98 -3.54 -5.34
C TYR A 320 -9.92 -2.92 -3.94
N ARG A 321 -10.98 -3.12 -3.14
CA ARG A 321 -11.19 -2.43 -1.87
C ARG A 321 -11.64 -3.39 -0.77
N GLY A 322 -11.21 -3.11 0.46
CA GLY A 322 -11.70 -3.81 1.64
C GLY A 322 -11.16 -5.23 1.79
N GLY A 323 -11.90 -6.03 2.55
CA GLY A 323 -11.47 -7.34 3.03
C GLY A 323 -10.59 -7.25 4.28
N PRO A 324 -10.53 -8.35 5.08
CA PRO A 324 -9.89 -8.36 6.40
C PRO A 324 -8.42 -7.92 6.37
N VAL A 325 -7.60 -8.55 5.52
CA VAL A 325 -6.14 -8.31 5.50
C VAL A 325 -5.82 -6.85 5.16
N PHE A 326 -6.40 -6.32 4.09
CA PHE A 326 -6.12 -4.96 3.63
C PHE A 326 -6.59 -3.90 4.64
N MET A 327 -7.79 -4.05 5.21
CA MET A 327 -8.31 -3.07 6.18
C MET A 327 -7.57 -3.11 7.51
N SER A 328 -7.01 -4.26 7.88
CA SER A 328 -6.14 -4.37 9.05
C SER A 328 -4.82 -3.61 8.87
N ALA A 329 -4.17 -3.78 7.71
CA ALA A 329 -2.94 -3.05 7.39
C ALA A 329 -3.19 -1.53 7.31
N LEU A 330 -4.32 -1.12 6.71
CA LEU A 330 -4.72 0.29 6.68
C LEU A 330 -5.01 0.85 8.07
N ALA A 331 -5.61 0.07 8.97
CA ALA A 331 -5.89 0.49 10.34
C ALA A 331 -4.62 0.80 11.14
N GLY A 332 -3.62 -0.09 11.11
CA GLY A 332 -2.35 0.13 11.81
C GLY A 332 -1.63 1.40 11.34
N ILE A 333 -1.63 1.64 10.02
CA ILE A 333 -1.06 2.85 9.42
C ILE A 333 -1.84 4.11 9.84
N ASP A 334 -3.17 4.08 9.75
CA ASP A 334 -4.01 5.23 10.11
C ASP A 334 -3.85 5.63 11.58
N ILE A 335 -3.84 4.64 12.49
CA ILE A 335 -3.62 4.86 13.93
C ILE A 335 -2.25 5.51 14.20
N ALA A 336 -1.19 5.01 13.56
CA ALA A 336 0.16 5.56 13.71
C ALA A 336 0.29 7.01 13.17
N LEU A 337 -0.39 7.32 12.06
CA LEU A 337 -0.40 8.68 11.50
C LEU A 337 -1.17 9.66 12.40
N TRP A 338 -2.28 9.23 13.01
CA TRP A 338 -3.01 10.03 14.00
C TRP A 338 -2.18 10.28 15.26
N ASP A 339 -1.53 9.26 15.81
CA ASP A 339 -0.61 9.40 16.95
C ASP A 339 0.51 10.40 16.64
N LEU A 340 1.19 10.25 15.50
CA LEU A 340 2.27 11.13 15.05
C LEU A 340 1.80 12.58 14.91
N LYS A 341 0.65 12.82 14.25
CA LYS A 341 0.10 14.16 14.01
C LYS A 341 -0.29 14.84 15.32
N ALA A 342 -0.93 14.11 16.22
CA ALA A 342 -1.34 14.61 17.54
C ALA A 342 -0.13 14.86 18.47
N ARG A 343 0.89 14.00 18.46
CA ARG A 343 2.17 14.24 19.16
C ARG A 343 2.90 15.46 18.64
N LYS A 344 2.99 15.64 17.31
CA LYS A 344 3.62 16.82 16.68
C LYS A 344 2.94 18.13 17.09
N LEU A 345 1.63 18.09 17.38
CA LEU A 345 0.83 19.23 17.84
C LEU A 345 0.71 19.34 19.37
N GLY A 346 1.26 18.39 20.14
CA GLY A 346 1.23 18.40 21.60
C GLY A 346 -0.15 18.18 22.23
N VAL A 347 -1.07 17.50 21.55
CA VAL A 347 -2.46 17.26 21.99
C VAL A 347 -2.86 15.79 21.86
N PRO A 348 -3.85 15.29 22.62
CA PRO A 348 -4.46 13.99 22.34
C PRO A 348 -5.28 14.03 21.04
N VAL A 349 -5.38 12.89 20.34
CA VAL A 349 -6.10 12.76 19.06
C VAL A 349 -7.55 13.26 19.14
N TYR A 350 -8.27 13.02 20.24
CA TYR A 350 -9.67 13.44 20.39
C TYR A 350 -9.85 14.96 20.27
N GLN A 351 -8.83 15.78 20.57
CA GLN A 351 -8.89 17.24 20.35
C GLN A 351 -8.86 17.59 18.86
N LEU A 352 -8.09 16.85 18.06
CA LEU A 352 -8.06 17.01 16.60
C LEU A 352 -9.35 16.51 15.94
N LEU A 353 -10.04 15.55 16.56
CA LEU A 353 -11.34 15.03 16.11
C LEU A 353 -12.55 15.90 16.51
N GLY A 354 -12.32 17.10 17.06
CA GLY A 354 -13.36 18.07 17.41
C GLY A 354 -13.55 18.31 18.92
N GLY A 355 -12.80 17.62 19.77
CA GLY A 355 -12.90 17.72 21.23
C GLY A 355 -13.83 16.67 21.84
N LYS A 356 -13.64 16.41 23.14
CA LYS A 356 -14.38 15.39 23.88
C LYS A 356 -15.83 15.81 24.17
N VAL A 357 -16.76 14.86 24.11
CA VAL A 357 -18.17 15.02 24.51
C VAL A 357 -18.49 14.36 25.87
N ARG A 358 -17.48 13.79 26.53
CA ARG A 358 -17.53 13.14 27.85
C ARG A 358 -16.14 13.17 28.49
N ASP A 359 -16.06 13.12 29.82
CA ASP A 359 -14.78 13.17 30.55
C ASP A 359 -14.18 11.79 30.87
N ARG A 360 -15.03 10.77 30.95
CA ARG A 360 -14.70 9.39 31.33
C ARG A 360 -15.49 8.40 30.49
N LEU A 361 -14.94 7.20 30.28
CA LEU A 361 -15.53 6.15 29.43
C LEU A 361 -15.96 4.96 30.27
N LYS A 362 -17.19 4.46 30.08
CA LYS A 362 -17.67 3.23 30.71
C LYS A 362 -16.96 2.04 30.06
N VAL A 363 -16.49 1.08 30.85
CA VAL A 363 -15.72 -0.07 30.37
C VAL A 363 -16.28 -1.40 30.89
N TYR A 364 -16.05 -2.47 30.13
CA TYR A 364 -16.29 -3.85 30.56
C TYR A 364 -15.06 -4.73 30.32
N ALA A 365 -14.94 -5.81 31.08
CA ALA A 365 -13.88 -6.80 30.91
C ALA A 365 -14.43 -8.18 30.57
N TRP A 366 -13.65 -8.97 29.84
CA TRP A 366 -14.02 -10.33 29.46
C TRP A 366 -13.77 -11.32 30.63
N ILE A 367 -14.69 -12.26 30.85
CA ILE A 367 -14.56 -13.36 31.84
C ILE A 367 -14.85 -14.74 31.24
N GLY A 368 -14.07 -15.72 31.67
CA GLY A 368 -14.10 -17.10 31.16
C GLY A 368 -14.55 -18.15 32.16
N GLY A 369 -14.50 -19.39 31.69
CA GLY A 369 -14.89 -20.58 32.43
C GLY A 369 -16.15 -21.23 31.85
N ASP A 370 -16.09 -22.53 31.63
CA ASP A 370 -17.21 -23.30 31.06
C ASP A 370 -18.25 -23.68 32.13
N ARG A 371 -17.96 -23.40 33.42
CA ARG A 371 -18.80 -23.72 34.58
C ARG A 371 -19.19 -22.46 35.37
N PRO A 372 -20.40 -22.40 35.96
CA PRO A 372 -20.84 -21.26 36.77
C PRO A 372 -19.89 -20.83 37.89
N GLY A 373 -19.27 -21.78 38.61
CA GLY A 373 -18.34 -21.45 39.69
C GLY A 373 -17.03 -20.80 39.22
N ASP A 374 -16.60 -21.06 37.98
CA ASP A 374 -15.39 -20.46 37.40
C ASP A 374 -15.71 -19.01 36.96
N VAL A 375 -16.87 -18.81 36.35
CA VAL A 375 -17.38 -17.48 35.93
C VAL A 375 -17.64 -16.58 37.14
N GLU A 376 -18.22 -17.11 38.23
CA GLU A 376 -18.47 -16.35 39.46
C GLU A 376 -17.16 -15.81 40.08
N GLN A 377 -16.12 -16.64 40.17
CA GLN A 377 -14.81 -16.23 40.69
C GLN A 377 -14.16 -15.15 39.81
N GLN A 378 -14.24 -15.30 38.48
CA GLN A 378 -13.70 -14.28 37.56
C GLN A 378 -14.50 -12.98 37.60
N ALA A 379 -15.83 -13.04 37.70
CA ALA A 379 -16.69 -11.87 37.86
C ALA A 379 -16.39 -11.13 39.18
N LEU A 380 -16.22 -11.85 40.30
CA LEU A 380 -15.76 -11.28 41.57
C LEU A 380 -14.38 -10.59 41.43
N ALA A 381 -13.44 -11.18 40.69
CA ALA A 381 -12.15 -10.57 40.43
C ALA A 381 -12.27 -9.27 39.60
N ARG A 382 -13.11 -9.24 38.54
CA ARG A 382 -13.38 -8.00 37.78
C ARG A 382 -14.08 -6.95 38.63
N LYS A 383 -15.02 -7.35 39.48
CA LYS A 383 -15.68 -6.44 40.42
C LYS A 383 -14.69 -5.82 41.41
N ALA A 384 -13.73 -6.60 41.92
CA ALA A 384 -12.65 -6.11 42.77
C ALA A 384 -11.66 -5.18 42.03
N GLN A 385 -11.49 -5.35 40.72
CA GLN A 385 -10.77 -4.42 39.84
C GLN A 385 -11.57 -3.13 39.52
N GLY A 386 -12.82 -3.01 40.01
CA GLY A 386 -13.66 -1.83 39.82
C GLY A 386 -14.61 -1.90 38.64
N PHE A 387 -14.69 -3.00 37.88
CA PHE A 387 -15.68 -3.15 36.80
C PHE A 387 -17.10 -3.34 37.32
N SER A 388 -18.08 -2.74 36.64
CA SER A 388 -19.53 -2.95 36.88
C SER A 388 -20.20 -3.84 35.82
N ALA A 389 -19.54 -4.06 34.67
CA ALA A 389 -20.00 -4.88 33.58
C ALA A 389 -18.90 -5.84 33.08
N VAL A 390 -19.30 -6.98 32.53
CA VAL A 390 -18.43 -7.99 31.93
C VAL A 390 -18.99 -8.52 30.61
N LYS A 391 -18.15 -9.18 29.80
CA LYS A 391 -18.58 -10.04 28.68
C LYS A 391 -18.20 -11.48 28.95
N MET A 392 -19.08 -12.42 28.60
CA MET A 392 -18.90 -13.86 28.82
C MET A 392 -19.31 -14.67 27.60
N ASN A 393 -18.65 -15.82 27.38
CA ASN A 393 -19.08 -16.82 26.41
C ASN A 393 -20.53 -17.26 26.68
N GLY A 394 -21.36 -17.28 25.63
CA GLY A 394 -22.70 -17.86 25.64
C GLY A 394 -22.68 -19.38 25.65
N THR A 395 -21.95 -20.01 24.71
CA THR A 395 -21.92 -21.48 24.62
C THR A 395 -20.60 -22.00 24.06
N GLU A 396 -20.30 -23.26 24.38
CA GLU A 396 -19.41 -24.09 23.58
C GLU A 396 -20.01 -24.33 22.17
N SER A 397 -19.28 -25.02 21.30
CA SER A 397 -19.76 -25.33 19.94
C SER A 397 -21.05 -26.15 19.99
N LEU A 398 -22.14 -25.63 19.42
CA LEU A 398 -23.39 -26.36 19.21
C LEU A 398 -23.44 -27.00 17.83
N GLY A 399 -24.23 -28.06 17.68
CA GLY A 399 -24.63 -28.57 16.37
C GLY A 399 -25.56 -27.59 15.62
N TRP A 400 -25.73 -27.82 14.31
CA TRP A 400 -26.70 -27.11 13.46
C TRP A 400 -28.14 -27.13 14.02
N LEU A 401 -28.47 -28.23 14.69
CA LEU A 401 -29.60 -28.40 15.60
C LEU A 401 -29.11 -29.29 16.73
N ASP A 402 -29.37 -28.90 17.98
CA ASP A 402 -28.88 -29.60 19.16
C ASP A 402 -29.99 -29.73 20.22
N SER A 403 -29.72 -30.44 21.32
CA SER A 403 -30.63 -30.52 22.45
C SER A 403 -30.83 -29.13 23.08
N PRO A 404 -32.07 -28.69 23.37
CA PRO A 404 -32.33 -27.46 24.11
C PRO A 404 -31.59 -27.38 25.46
N SER A 405 -31.30 -28.53 26.09
CA SER A 405 -30.55 -28.59 27.35
C SER A 405 -29.09 -28.13 27.26
N ALA A 406 -28.51 -28.07 26.05
CA ALA A 406 -27.17 -27.50 25.85
C ALA A 406 -27.13 -25.98 26.17
N LEU A 407 -28.29 -25.32 26.16
CA LEU A 407 -28.41 -23.88 26.40
C LEU A 407 -28.45 -23.54 27.90
N ASP A 408 -28.83 -24.49 28.77
CA ASP A 408 -29.08 -24.25 30.20
C ASP A 408 -27.84 -23.73 30.94
N SER A 409 -26.65 -24.24 30.58
CA SER A 409 -25.38 -23.79 31.18
C SER A 409 -25.12 -22.30 30.96
N CYS A 410 -25.51 -21.75 29.80
CA CYS A 410 -25.42 -20.30 29.54
C CYS A 410 -26.28 -19.49 30.52
N VAL A 411 -27.50 -19.97 30.76
CA VAL A 411 -28.49 -19.31 31.61
C VAL A 411 -28.02 -19.30 33.07
N GLU A 412 -27.47 -20.41 33.57
CA GLU A 412 -26.92 -20.47 34.93
C GLU A 412 -25.65 -19.61 35.10
N ARG A 413 -24.75 -19.57 34.10
CA ARG A 413 -23.58 -18.67 34.15
C ARG A 413 -24.00 -17.20 34.16
N LEU A 414 -24.99 -16.80 33.36
CA LEU A 414 -25.54 -15.44 33.38
C LEU A 414 -26.18 -15.11 34.74
N LYS A 415 -27.01 -16.01 35.30
CA LYS A 415 -27.62 -15.84 36.63
C LYS A 415 -26.57 -15.59 37.72
N ALA A 416 -25.47 -16.34 37.71
CA ALA A 416 -24.37 -16.16 38.67
C ALA A 416 -23.79 -14.74 38.60
N VAL A 417 -23.49 -14.22 37.41
CA VAL A 417 -22.98 -12.85 37.23
C VAL A 417 -24.03 -11.80 37.66
N LYS A 418 -25.30 -11.97 37.29
CA LYS A 418 -26.37 -11.04 37.71
C LYS A 418 -26.60 -11.05 39.22
N ALA A 419 -26.40 -12.19 39.91
CA ALA A 419 -26.50 -12.29 41.37
C ALA A 419 -25.41 -11.48 42.10
N LEU A 420 -24.26 -11.25 41.46
CA LEU A 420 -23.22 -10.34 41.96
C LEU A 420 -23.57 -8.85 41.75
N GLY A 421 -24.71 -8.54 41.13
CA GLY A 421 -25.13 -7.17 40.83
C GLY A 421 -24.38 -6.52 39.67
N MET A 422 -23.81 -7.32 38.76
CA MET A 422 -23.09 -6.84 37.58
C MET A 422 -23.96 -6.92 36.31
N ASP A 423 -23.59 -6.17 35.28
CA ASP A 423 -24.10 -6.36 33.92
C ASP A 423 -23.23 -7.34 33.13
N ALA A 424 -23.85 -8.05 32.19
CA ALA A 424 -23.19 -9.11 31.41
C ALA A 424 -23.64 -9.07 29.95
N GLY A 425 -22.72 -8.81 29.02
CA GLY A 425 -22.88 -9.14 27.61
C GLY A 425 -22.63 -10.63 27.40
N VAL A 426 -23.41 -11.27 26.51
CA VAL A 426 -23.29 -12.71 26.23
C VAL A 426 -22.90 -12.91 24.77
N ASP A 427 -21.69 -13.41 24.56
CA ASP A 427 -21.04 -13.53 23.25
C ASP A 427 -21.18 -14.94 22.67
N PHE A 428 -21.78 -15.02 21.49
CA PHE A 428 -22.09 -16.28 20.82
C PHE A 428 -21.00 -16.66 19.80
N HIS A 429 -20.09 -15.74 19.44
CA HIS A 429 -19.02 -15.91 18.45
C HIS A 429 -19.46 -16.50 17.10
N GLY A 430 -20.72 -16.31 16.70
CA GLY A 430 -21.31 -16.96 15.52
C GLY A 430 -21.48 -18.49 15.63
N ARG A 431 -21.20 -19.11 16.79
CA ARG A 431 -21.21 -20.58 17.00
C ARG A 431 -22.62 -21.16 17.19
N VAL A 432 -23.65 -20.31 17.18
CA VAL A 432 -25.03 -20.71 17.41
C VAL A 432 -25.83 -20.60 16.12
N HIS A 433 -26.27 -21.73 15.60
CA HIS A 433 -27.06 -21.76 14.38
C HIS A 433 -28.49 -21.23 14.63
N LYS A 434 -29.10 -20.64 13.59
CA LYS A 434 -30.45 -20.03 13.60
C LYS A 434 -31.54 -20.81 14.37
N PRO A 435 -31.61 -22.17 14.33
CA PRO A 435 -32.60 -22.93 15.11
C PRO A 435 -32.42 -22.84 16.63
N MET A 436 -31.17 -22.72 17.10
CA MET A 436 -30.81 -22.64 18.51
C MET A 436 -30.77 -21.20 19.03
N ALA A 437 -30.33 -20.25 18.21
CA ALA A 437 -30.17 -18.84 18.61
C ALA A 437 -31.46 -18.22 19.17
N LYS A 438 -32.60 -18.47 18.52
CA LYS A 438 -33.93 -18.03 19.01
C LYS A 438 -34.34 -18.65 20.35
N GLN A 439 -33.91 -19.89 20.63
CA GLN A 439 -34.22 -20.57 21.90
C GLN A 439 -33.33 -20.01 23.02
N LEU A 440 -32.05 -19.78 22.72
CA LEU A 440 -31.09 -19.21 23.67
C LEU A 440 -31.49 -17.79 24.04
N ALA A 441 -31.78 -16.94 23.05
CA ALA A 441 -32.27 -15.58 23.29
C ALA A 441 -33.53 -15.59 24.20
N LYS A 442 -34.50 -16.48 23.92
CA LYS A 442 -35.70 -16.58 24.75
C LYS A 442 -35.44 -17.07 26.18
N ALA A 443 -34.45 -17.93 26.37
CA ALA A 443 -34.04 -18.41 27.70
C ALA A 443 -33.25 -17.37 28.51
N LEU A 444 -32.50 -16.48 27.84
CA LEU A 444 -31.75 -15.40 28.48
C LEU A 444 -32.61 -14.17 28.79
N GLU A 445 -33.70 -13.94 28.06
CA GLU A 445 -34.56 -12.74 28.17
C GLU A 445 -35.05 -12.44 29.61
N PRO A 446 -35.51 -13.42 30.42
CA PRO A 446 -35.89 -13.18 31.82
C PRO A 446 -34.73 -12.71 32.72
N HIS A 447 -33.48 -12.95 32.31
CA HIS A 447 -32.27 -12.65 33.07
C HIS A 447 -31.59 -11.34 32.63
N ARG A 448 -32.13 -10.68 31.59
CA ARG A 448 -31.76 -9.32 31.17
C ARG A 448 -30.24 -9.14 31.02
N PRO A 449 -29.59 -9.90 30.10
CA PRO A 449 -28.23 -9.59 29.69
C PRO A 449 -28.17 -8.18 29.09
N LEU A 450 -26.99 -7.58 29.10
CA LEU A 450 -26.75 -6.23 28.56
C LEU A 450 -26.94 -6.22 27.03
N PHE A 451 -26.49 -7.29 26.37
CA PHE A 451 -26.69 -7.59 24.95
C PHE A 451 -26.41 -9.07 24.68
N ILE A 452 -26.79 -9.54 23.48
CA ILE A 452 -26.24 -10.75 22.85
C ILE A 452 -25.36 -10.37 21.66
N GLU A 453 -24.11 -10.84 21.64
CA GLU A 453 -23.09 -10.49 20.64
C GLU A 453 -22.88 -11.64 19.61
N GLU A 454 -22.77 -11.29 18.33
CA GLU A 454 -22.61 -12.21 17.18
C GLU A 454 -23.52 -13.46 17.26
N PRO A 455 -24.86 -13.29 17.46
CA PRO A 455 -25.77 -14.40 17.76
C PRO A 455 -25.97 -15.39 16.61
N CYS A 456 -25.63 -14.97 15.40
CA CYS A 456 -25.50 -15.73 14.16
C CYS A 456 -24.43 -15.03 13.32
N LEU A 457 -23.81 -15.76 12.38
CA LEU A 457 -22.81 -15.22 11.46
C LEU A 457 -23.33 -14.03 10.64
N SER A 458 -22.49 -13.02 10.43
CA SER A 458 -22.83 -11.77 9.73
C SER A 458 -23.18 -11.97 8.26
N GLU A 459 -22.70 -13.04 7.61
CA GLU A 459 -23.12 -13.47 6.27
C GLU A 459 -24.63 -13.85 6.20
N HIS A 460 -25.32 -13.90 7.33
CA HIS A 460 -26.75 -14.24 7.45
C HIS A 460 -27.58 -13.11 8.06
N ILE A 461 -27.52 -11.91 7.47
CA ILE A 461 -28.31 -10.73 7.88
C ILE A 461 -29.81 -11.04 8.10
N ASP A 462 -30.44 -11.86 7.26
CA ASP A 462 -31.84 -12.26 7.44
C ASP A 462 -32.08 -13.10 8.69
N ALA A 463 -31.09 -13.86 9.16
CA ALA A 463 -31.16 -14.59 10.42
C ALA A 463 -31.10 -13.63 11.63
N ILE A 464 -30.19 -12.66 11.58
CA ILE A 464 -30.04 -11.61 12.60
C ILE A 464 -31.31 -10.75 12.68
N LYS A 465 -31.82 -10.28 11.53
CA LYS A 465 -33.09 -9.56 11.41
C LYS A 465 -34.29 -10.37 11.91
N SER A 466 -34.35 -11.67 11.60
CA SER A 466 -35.38 -12.57 12.15
C SER A 466 -35.29 -12.66 13.68
N LEU A 467 -34.09 -12.68 14.24
CA LEU A 467 -33.86 -12.80 15.68
C LEU A 467 -34.22 -11.51 16.43
N ALA A 468 -33.85 -10.34 15.88
CA ALA A 468 -34.19 -9.02 16.42
C ALA A 468 -35.70 -8.86 16.64
N GLN A 469 -36.53 -9.45 15.76
CA GLN A 469 -37.99 -9.42 15.86
C GLN A 469 -38.58 -10.38 16.91
N LEU A 470 -37.77 -11.26 17.51
CA LEU A 470 -38.21 -12.34 18.41
C LEU A 470 -37.75 -12.18 19.87
N THR A 471 -36.93 -11.17 20.17
CA THR A 471 -36.33 -10.94 21.51
C THR A 471 -36.38 -9.46 21.86
N SER A 472 -36.52 -9.13 23.15
CA SER A 472 -36.29 -7.77 23.65
C SER A 472 -34.84 -7.51 24.12
N ILE A 473 -33.93 -8.46 23.92
CA ILE A 473 -32.51 -8.30 24.26
C ILE A 473 -31.81 -7.53 23.12
N PRO A 474 -31.03 -6.48 23.43
CA PRO A 474 -30.21 -5.79 22.42
C PRO A 474 -29.26 -6.73 21.68
N ILE A 475 -29.23 -6.64 20.35
CA ILE A 475 -28.30 -7.36 19.49
C ILE A 475 -27.06 -6.50 19.24
N ALA A 476 -25.91 -7.09 19.49
CA ALA A 476 -24.61 -6.52 19.22
C ALA A 476 -23.89 -7.30 18.11
N LEU A 477 -23.25 -6.58 17.18
CA LEU A 477 -22.61 -7.14 15.99
C LEU A 477 -21.53 -6.16 15.49
N GLY A 478 -20.44 -6.66 14.92
CA GLY A 478 -19.54 -5.79 14.13
C GLY A 478 -18.09 -6.24 14.02
N GLU A 479 -17.64 -7.22 14.82
CA GLU A 479 -16.23 -7.64 14.86
C GLU A 479 -15.72 -8.13 13.48
N ARG A 480 -16.65 -8.61 12.63
CA ARG A 480 -16.38 -9.20 11.30
C ARG A 480 -16.69 -8.27 10.13
N LEU A 481 -17.02 -7.01 10.40
CA LEU A 481 -17.33 -6.01 9.38
C LEU A 481 -16.11 -5.11 9.23
N HIS A 482 -15.65 -4.87 8.00
CA HIS A 482 -14.32 -4.29 7.74
C HIS A 482 -14.38 -2.85 7.22
N SER A 483 -15.58 -2.31 7.00
CA SER A 483 -15.80 -0.98 6.42
C SER A 483 -17.22 -0.48 6.67
N ARG A 484 -17.49 0.82 6.48
CA ARG A 484 -18.86 1.35 6.52
C ARG A 484 -19.80 0.69 5.50
N TRP A 485 -19.27 0.12 4.42
CA TRP A 485 -20.07 -0.53 3.38
C TRP A 485 -20.60 -1.89 3.84
N ASP A 486 -19.85 -2.58 4.71
CA ASP A 486 -20.27 -3.85 5.33
C ASP A 486 -21.26 -3.59 6.47
N VAL A 487 -21.10 -2.48 7.18
CA VAL A 487 -21.99 -2.03 8.27
C VAL A 487 -23.36 -1.57 7.75
N ARG A 488 -23.40 -0.80 6.66
CA ARG A 488 -24.61 -0.13 6.16
C ARG A 488 -25.84 -1.05 6.02
N PRO A 489 -25.76 -2.27 5.44
CA PRO A 489 -26.91 -3.17 5.34
C PRO A 489 -27.58 -3.51 6.68
N PHE A 490 -26.82 -3.66 7.76
CA PHE A 490 -27.37 -4.00 9.09
C PHE A 490 -28.14 -2.85 9.72
N LEU A 491 -27.65 -1.62 9.53
CA LEU A 491 -28.32 -0.39 9.94
C LEU A 491 -29.62 -0.19 9.14
N GLU A 492 -29.56 -0.30 7.80
CA GLU A 492 -30.74 -0.21 6.93
C GLU A 492 -31.77 -1.32 7.18
N ALA A 493 -31.32 -2.49 7.65
CA ALA A 493 -32.20 -3.59 8.04
C ALA A 493 -32.85 -3.43 9.42
N GLY A 494 -32.38 -2.50 10.26
CA GLY A 494 -32.87 -2.27 11.62
C GLY A 494 -32.72 -3.49 12.53
N CYS A 495 -31.57 -4.16 12.48
CA CYS A 495 -31.36 -5.48 13.11
C CYS A 495 -30.20 -5.57 14.11
N VAL A 496 -29.56 -4.44 14.41
CA VAL A 496 -28.44 -4.30 15.36
C VAL A 496 -28.71 -3.06 16.21
N ASP A 497 -28.67 -3.21 17.53
CA ASP A 497 -28.87 -2.12 18.49
C ASP A 497 -27.52 -1.52 18.95
N ILE A 498 -26.46 -2.32 18.88
CA ILE A 498 -25.09 -1.96 19.30
C ILE A 498 -24.10 -2.39 18.21
N LEU A 499 -23.44 -1.44 17.56
CA LEU A 499 -22.38 -1.76 16.61
C LEU A 499 -21.02 -1.87 17.33
N GLN A 500 -20.28 -2.94 17.01
CA GLN A 500 -19.00 -3.30 17.62
C GLN A 500 -17.87 -3.37 16.58
N PRO A 501 -17.54 -2.27 15.86
CA PRO A 501 -16.41 -2.28 14.94
C PRO A 501 -15.11 -2.47 15.72
N ASP A 502 -14.20 -3.32 15.22
CA ASP A 502 -12.83 -3.39 15.71
C ASP A 502 -11.97 -2.35 14.97
N ILE A 503 -11.38 -1.40 15.71
CA ILE A 503 -10.58 -0.31 15.13
C ILE A 503 -9.40 -0.80 14.30
N SER A 504 -8.84 -1.95 14.66
CA SER A 504 -7.70 -2.61 14.00
C SER A 504 -8.11 -3.42 12.78
N HIS A 505 -9.42 -3.55 12.49
CA HIS A 505 -9.95 -4.25 11.31
C HIS A 505 -10.84 -3.38 10.41
N VAL A 506 -11.42 -2.27 10.89
CA VAL A 506 -12.25 -1.35 10.08
C VAL A 506 -11.48 -0.27 9.32
N GLY A 507 -10.14 -0.25 9.37
CA GLY A 507 -9.34 0.79 8.73
C GLY A 507 -9.08 2.03 9.60
N GLY A 508 -9.00 1.86 10.93
CA GLY A 508 -8.44 2.83 11.87
C GLY A 508 -9.40 3.91 12.38
N ILE A 509 -8.83 4.87 13.11
CA ILE A 509 -9.51 6.02 13.72
C ILE A 509 -10.34 6.78 12.68
N SER A 510 -9.76 7.03 11.50
CA SER A 510 -10.41 7.76 10.41
C SER A 510 -11.71 7.11 9.95
N GLU A 511 -11.74 5.79 9.76
CA GLU A 511 -12.93 5.09 9.25
C GLU A 511 -13.91 4.78 10.37
N MET A 512 -13.42 4.38 11.54
CA MET A 512 -14.26 4.12 12.71
C MET A 512 -15.02 5.38 13.16
N ARG A 513 -14.41 6.57 13.12
CA ARG A 513 -15.10 7.85 13.42
C ARG A 513 -16.26 8.13 12.46
N ARG A 514 -16.14 7.72 11.19
CA ARG A 514 -17.19 7.84 10.17
C ARG A 514 -18.28 6.77 10.36
N ILE A 515 -17.91 5.56 10.77
CA ILE A 515 -18.85 4.50 11.16
C ILE A 515 -19.68 4.94 12.38
N ALA A 516 -19.04 5.50 13.40
CA ALA A 516 -19.72 6.02 14.59
C ALA A 516 -20.78 7.09 14.25
N ALA A 517 -20.41 8.08 13.42
CA ALA A 517 -21.33 9.10 12.91
C ALA A 517 -22.49 8.50 12.09
N MET A 518 -22.23 7.43 11.33
CA MET A 518 -23.28 6.74 10.58
C MET A 518 -24.27 6.04 11.53
N CYS A 519 -23.79 5.34 12.56
CA CYS A 519 -24.64 4.65 13.54
C CYS A 519 -25.53 5.62 14.33
N GLU A 520 -25.02 6.81 14.66
CA GLU A 520 -25.77 7.90 15.32
C GLU A 520 -27.05 8.27 14.54
N THR A 521 -27.03 8.18 13.20
CA THR A 521 -28.22 8.46 12.36
C THR A 521 -29.31 7.37 12.37
N TYR A 522 -29.02 6.21 12.97
CA TYR A 522 -29.94 5.07 13.09
C TYR A 522 -30.34 4.75 14.54
N ASP A 523 -29.98 5.62 15.51
CA ASP A 523 -30.14 5.38 16.95
C ASP A 523 -29.39 4.12 17.46
N VAL A 524 -28.28 3.77 16.79
CA VAL A 524 -27.45 2.60 17.12
C VAL A 524 -26.27 3.03 17.99
N ALA A 525 -26.11 2.35 19.12
CA ALA A 525 -25.02 2.58 20.06
C ALA A 525 -23.68 2.08 19.51
N LEU A 526 -22.59 2.73 19.88
CA LEU A 526 -21.22 2.28 19.59
C LEU A 526 -20.62 1.60 20.84
N ALA A 527 -20.16 0.36 20.69
CA ALA A 527 -19.40 -0.36 21.73
C ALA A 527 -18.23 -1.13 21.09
N PRO A 528 -17.09 -0.48 20.83
CA PRO A 528 -16.04 -1.03 19.98
C PRO A 528 -15.46 -2.35 20.50
N HIS A 529 -15.30 -3.31 19.58
CA HIS A 529 -14.66 -4.59 19.86
C HIS A 529 -13.15 -4.35 20.04
N CYS A 530 -12.59 -4.74 21.19
CA CYS A 530 -11.17 -4.54 21.48
C CYS A 530 -10.60 -5.51 22.53
N PRO A 531 -10.56 -6.83 22.26
CA PRO A 531 -9.83 -7.81 23.05
C PRO A 531 -8.29 -7.75 22.82
N LEU A 532 -7.78 -6.61 22.36
CA LEU A 532 -6.44 -6.41 21.78
C LEU A 532 -5.47 -5.70 22.74
N GLY A 533 -4.27 -5.37 22.25
CA GLY A 533 -3.23 -4.65 22.99
C GLY A 533 -3.48 -3.14 23.18
N PRO A 534 -2.61 -2.44 23.92
CA PRO A 534 -2.86 -1.08 24.41
C PRO A 534 -2.96 -0.01 23.33
N ILE A 535 -2.30 -0.19 22.17
CA ILE A 535 -2.37 0.76 21.05
C ILE A 535 -3.78 0.79 20.44
N ALA A 536 -4.38 -0.39 20.21
CA ALA A 536 -5.73 -0.51 19.67
C ALA A 536 -6.77 0.05 20.66
N LEU A 537 -6.64 -0.29 21.95
CA LEU A 537 -7.52 0.23 22.99
C LEU A 537 -7.42 1.75 23.11
N ALA A 538 -6.19 2.30 23.12
CA ALA A 538 -6.00 3.75 23.16
C ALA A 538 -6.62 4.43 21.93
N ALA A 539 -6.50 3.84 20.75
CA ALA A 539 -7.14 4.35 19.54
C ALA A 539 -8.69 4.30 19.61
N CYS A 540 -9.29 3.24 20.17
CA CYS A 540 -10.74 3.20 20.46
C CYS A 540 -11.15 4.36 21.38
N VAL A 541 -10.45 4.53 22.50
CA VAL A 541 -10.68 5.59 23.49
C VAL A 541 -10.67 7.00 22.87
N GLN A 542 -9.84 7.26 21.85
CA GLN A 542 -9.83 8.54 21.14
C GLN A 542 -11.10 8.76 20.28
N VAL A 543 -11.69 7.70 19.71
CA VAL A 543 -12.97 7.74 18.98
C VAL A 543 -14.15 7.80 19.94
N ASP A 544 -14.09 7.05 21.04
CA ASP A 544 -15.11 7.02 22.10
C ASP A 544 -15.25 8.37 22.80
N ALA A 545 -14.15 9.10 22.98
CA ALA A 545 -14.16 10.45 23.55
C ALA A 545 -15.05 11.43 22.75
N VAL A 546 -15.19 11.23 21.43
CA VAL A 546 -15.83 12.19 20.50
C VAL A 546 -17.14 11.70 19.87
N SER A 547 -17.52 10.44 20.06
CA SER A 547 -18.70 9.84 19.42
C SER A 547 -19.92 9.94 20.34
N ALA A 548 -20.95 10.70 19.96
CA ALA A 548 -22.10 10.97 20.85
C ALA A 548 -22.83 9.69 21.30
N ASN A 549 -22.96 8.72 20.40
CA ASN A 549 -23.59 7.40 20.60
C ASN A 549 -22.70 6.33 21.27
N PHE A 550 -21.50 6.67 21.78
CA PHE A 550 -20.69 5.72 22.56
C PHE A 550 -21.41 5.27 23.83
N ALA A 551 -21.46 3.95 24.04
CA ALA A 551 -22.12 3.31 25.18
C ALA A 551 -21.15 2.66 26.18
N ILE A 552 -20.23 1.80 25.72
CA ILE A 552 -19.29 1.07 26.57
C ILE A 552 -18.10 0.52 25.77
N GLN A 553 -16.89 0.55 26.33
CA GLN A 553 -15.67 0.04 25.68
C GLN A 553 -15.24 -1.33 26.25
N GLU A 554 -14.86 -2.26 25.38
CA GLU A 554 -14.22 -3.52 25.78
C GLU A 554 -12.77 -3.30 26.24
N MET A 555 -12.34 -4.00 27.29
CA MET A 555 -10.94 -4.04 27.72
C MET A 555 -10.43 -5.47 27.95
N SER A 556 -9.21 -5.74 27.48
CA SER A 556 -8.45 -6.98 27.68
C SER A 556 -7.64 -7.03 28.99
N LEU A 557 -7.85 -6.07 29.91
CA LEU A 557 -7.07 -5.93 31.14
C LEU A 557 -7.15 -7.20 32.02
N GLY A 558 -6.02 -7.87 32.23
CA GLY A 558 -5.90 -9.09 33.01
C GLY A 558 -6.65 -10.28 32.40
N ILE A 559 -6.83 -10.33 31.08
CA ILE A 559 -7.67 -11.35 30.43
C ILE A 559 -7.11 -12.77 30.61
N HIS A 560 -8.01 -13.71 30.90
CA HIS A 560 -7.69 -15.05 31.42
C HIS A 560 -6.80 -15.94 30.51
N TYR A 561 -6.66 -15.64 29.21
CA TYR A 561 -5.80 -16.38 28.27
C TYR A 561 -4.41 -15.76 28.08
N ASN A 562 -4.05 -14.71 28.82
CA ASN A 562 -2.70 -14.15 28.85
C ASN A 562 -1.71 -15.06 29.63
N VAL A 563 -1.50 -16.28 29.12
CA VAL A 563 -0.61 -17.28 29.71
C VAL A 563 0.86 -16.88 29.42
N GLY A 564 1.57 -16.48 30.46
CA GLY A 564 2.96 -15.99 30.36
C GLY A 564 3.23 -14.71 31.15
N GLY A 565 2.19 -14.09 31.73
CA GLY A 565 2.33 -12.94 32.64
C GLY A 565 2.48 -11.58 31.98
N GLN A 566 2.37 -11.51 30.64
CA GLN A 566 2.24 -10.24 29.92
C GLN A 566 0.77 -9.84 29.80
N ASP A 567 0.47 -8.56 29.94
CA ASP A 567 -0.89 -8.02 29.96
C ASP A 567 -0.97 -6.68 29.21
N LEU A 568 -2.17 -6.10 29.11
CA LEU A 568 -2.43 -4.78 28.52
C LEU A 568 -1.44 -3.70 28.99
N THR A 569 -1.05 -3.74 30.27
CA THR A 569 -0.13 -2.79 30.91
C THR A 569 1.36 -3.05 30.63
N SER A 570 1.74 -4.24 30.15
CA SER A 570 3.15 -4.64 30.01
C SER A 570 3.94 -3.87 28.96
N TYR A 571 3.25 -3.33 27.96
CA TYR A 571 3.87 -2.69 26.80
C TYR A 571 3.85 -1.15 26.90
N THR A 572 3.51 -0.60 28.08
CA THR A 572 3.32 0.84 28.30
C THR A 572 4.07 1.32 29.53
N LEU A 573 4.73 2.48 29.42
CA LEU A 573 5.44 3.15 30.50
C LEU A 573 4.52 3.90 31.48
N ASN A 574 3.26 4.11 31.10
CA ASN A 574 2.22 4.81 31.88
C ASN A 574 0.96 3.95 32.11
N PRO A 575 1.07 2.74 32.71
CA PRO A 575 -0.03 1.79 32.82
C PRO A 575 -1.21 2.27 33.68
N GLU A 576 -1.02 3.32 34.50
CA GLU A 576 -2.05 3.91 35.35
C GLU A 576 -3.23 4.53 34.59
N VAL A 577 -3.07 4.84 33.29
CA VAL A 577 -4.16 5.33 32.43
C VAL A 577 -5.29 4.31 32.25
N TRP A 578 -5.01 3.02 32.50
CA TRP A 578 -5.97 1.92 32.43
C TRP A 578 -6.68 1.62 33.76
N LYS A 579 -6.47 2.45 34.79
CA LYS A 579 -7.09 2.23 36.10
C LYS A 579 -8.61 2.40 36.02
N VAL A 580 -9.34 1.32 36.26
CA VAL A 580 -10.80 1.33 36.35
C VAL A 580 -11.27 1.76 37.74
N THR A 581 -12.24 2.66 37.79
CA THR A 581 -12.94 3.11 39.00
C THR A 581 -14.44 3.18 38.72
N ASP A 582 -15.26 2.49 39.52
CA ASP A 582 -16.73 2.44 39.39
C ASP A 582 -17.26 2.06 37.99
N GLY A 583 -16.49 1.28 37.23
CA GLY A 583 -16.79 0.86 35.86
C GLY A 583 -16.37 1.85 34.78
N TYR A 584 -15.53 2.84 35.11
CA TYR A 584 -15.03 3.85 34.19
C TYR A 584 -13.51 3.94 34.18
N ILE A 585 -12.95 4.36 33.04
CA ILE A 585 -11.59 4.94 32.94
C ILE A 585 -11.70 6.45 32.67
N GLU A 586 -10.73 7.21 33.15
CA GLU A 586 -10.56 8.62 32.80
C GLU A 586 -9.96 8.76 31.40
N LEU A 587 -10.29 9.84 30.67
CA LEU A 587 -9.70 10.05 29.33
C LEU A 587 -8.20 10.37 29.39
N PRO A 588 -7.32 9.63 28.67
CA PRO A 588 -5.90 9.94 28.59
C PRO A 588 -5.65 11.32 27.97
N SER A 589 -5.12 12.26 28.76
CA SER A 589 -4.87 13.64 28.34
C SER A 589 -3.49 13.87 27.71
N GLY A 590 -2.66 12.83 27.61
CA GLY A 590 -1.33 12.90 27.01
C GLY A 590 -1.37 13.13 25.50
N PRO A 591 -0.27 13.58 24.87
CA PRO A 591 -0.20 13.79 23.43
C PRO A 591 -0.36 12.47 22.66
N GLY A 592 -0.82 12.53 21.42
CA GLY A 592 -1.00 11.33 20.60
C GLY A 592 -2.22 10.52 21.04
N LEU A 593 -2.05 9.20 21.14
CA LEU A 593 -3.03 8.27 21.71
C LEU A 593 -3.16 8.39 23.24
N GLY A 594 -2.29 9.16 23.91
CA GLY A 594 -2.27 9.33 25.37
C GLY A 594 -1.58 8.18 26.15
N ILE A 595 -0.96 7.24 25.44
CA ILE A 595 -0.09 6.19 25.99
C ILE A 595 1.37 6.42 25.60
N GLU A 596 2.30 5.95 26.42
CA GLU A 596 3.73 5.89 26.12
C GLU A 596 4.16 4.44 26.00
N VAL A 597 4.60 4.01 24.82
CA VAL A 597 4.96 2.61 24.52
C VAL A 597 6.36 2.30 25.04
N ASP A 598 6.54 1.18 25.74
CA ASP A 598 7.87 0.66 26.07
C ASP A 598 8.48 -0.05 24.85
N GLU A 599 9.14 0.74 24.01
CA GLU A 599 9.78 0.27 22.79
C GLU A 599 10.93 -0.73 23.06
N GLU A 600 11.58 -0.66 24.23
CA GLU A 600 12.67 -1.59 24.58
C GLU A 600 12.11 -2.96 24.95
N GLU A 601 11.07 -3.01 25.77
CA GLU A 601 10.35 -4.25 26.12
C GLU A 601 9.68 -4.88 24.90
N VAL A 602 9.00 -4.09 24.06
CA VAL A 602 8.40 -4.58 22.79
C VAL A 602 9.46 -5.24 21.91
N ARG A 603 10.63 -4.60 21.71
CA ARG A 603 11.73 -5.19 20.92
C ARG A 603 12.39 -6.39 21.59
N ARG A 604 12.40 -6.44 22.93
CA ARG A 604 12.95 -7.57 23.67
C ARG A 604 12.06 -8.81 23.52
N LEU A 605 10.74 -8.62 23.62
CA LEU A 605 9.74 -9.68 23.49
C LEU A 605 9.57 -10.17 22.05
N ALA A 606 9.65 -9.27 21.06
CA ALA A 606 9.55 -9.64 19.64
C ALA A 606 10.66 -10.62 19.17
N LYS A 607 11.79 -10.71 19.88
CA LYS A 607 12.88 -11.65 19.55
C LYS A 607 12.49 -13.08 19.92
N GLY A 608 12.21 -13.90 18.90
CA GLY A 608 11.75 -15.27 19.09
C GLY A 608 10.25 -15.38 19.39
N ALA A 609 9.47 -14.35 19.03
CA ALA A 609 8.03 -14.45 18.97
C ALA A 609 7.62 -15.36 17.79
N GLU A 610 6.81 -16.38 18.06
CA GLU A 610 6.29 -17.32 17.07
C GLU A 610 4.94 -16.84 16.50
N PRO A 611 4.55 -17.28 15.28
CA PRO A 611 3.20 -17.10 14.76
C PRO A 611 2.13 -17.58 15.75
N TRP A 612 1.19 -16.71 16.11
CA TRP A 612 -0.06 -17.19 16.69
C TRP A 612 -0.91 -17.83 15.59
N VAL A 613 -1.13 -19.15 15.71
CA VAL A 613 -2.00 -19.90 14.80
C VAL A 613 -3.37 -20.02 15.46
N SER A 614 -4.42 -19.59 14.75
CA SER A 614 -5.79 -19.74 15.21
C SER A 614 -6.12 -21.21 15.49
N PRO A 615 -6.59 -21.58 16.70
CA PRO A 615 -6.98 -22.95 16.99
C PRO A 615 -8.06 -23.42 16.01
N SER A 616 -7.89 -24.59 15.39
CA SER A 616 -8.97 -25.21 14.60
C SER A 616 -9.87 -26.04 15.51
N PHE A 617 -11.18 -26.04 15.24
CA PHE A 617 -12.15 -26.83 15.98
C PHE A 617 -12.89 -27.80 15.07
N VAL A 618 -12.97 -29.06 15.50
CA VAL A 618 -13.63 -30.15 14.78
C VAL A 618 -14.73 -30.70 15.67
N GLY A 619 -15.96 -30.63 15.19
CA GLY A 619 -17.15 -31.09 15.90
C GLY A 619 -17.33 -32.62 15.85
N PRO A 620 -18.39 -33.13 16.52
CA PRO A 620 -18.76 -34.54 16.44
C PRO A 620 -18.97 -35.00 15.00
N GLY A 621 -18.33 -36.10 14.60
CA GLY A 621 -18.42 -36.62 13.23
C GLY A 621 -17.46 -35.96 12.22
N GLU A 622 -16.35 -35.38 12.71
CA GLU A 622 -15.28 -34.78 11.89
C GLU A 622 -15.68 -33.54 11.10
N SER A 623 -16.83 -32.92 11.42
CA SER A 623 -17.24 -31.65 10.80
C SER A 623 -16.34 -30.50 11.24
N LEU A 624 -15.78 -29.76 10.28
CA LEU A 624 -15.16 -28.46 10.56
C LEU A 624 -16.24 -27.48 11.06
N ASN A 625 -16.07 -27.00 12.29
CA ASN A 625 -16.91 -25.95 12.85
C ASN A 625 -16.12 -24.64 12.84
N GLN A 626 -16.80 -23.48 12.97
CA GLN A 626 -16.08 -22.23 13.11
C GLN A 626 -15.23 -22.26 14.39
N PRO A 627 -13.94 -21.89 14.31
CA PRO A 627 -13.05 -21.92 15.45
C PRO A 627 -13.45 -20.87 16.49
N PRO A 628 -13.19 -21.13 17.79
CA PRO A 628 -13.29 -20.08 18.78
C PRO A 628 -12.18 -19.03 18.54
N LEU A 629 -12.53 -17.75 18.62
CA LEU A 629 -11.54 -16.66 18.67
C LEU A 629 -10.49 -16.95 19.76
N TYR A 630 -10.94 -17.46 20.92
CA TYR A 630 -10.08 -17.98 21.98
C TYR A 630 -10.72 -19.19 22.68
N SER A 631 -10.12 -20.39 22.54
CA SER A 631 -10.27 -21.45 23.54
C SER A 631 -8.97 -22.24 23.67
N ALA A 632 -8.46 -22.37 24.89
CA ALA A 632 -7.22 -23.08 25.21
C ALA A 632 -7.50 -24.51 25.72
N THR A 633 -8.32 -25.29 25.01
CA THR A 633 -8.76 -26.62 25.44
C THR A 633 -8.83 -27.63 24.29
N THR A 634 -7.69 -28.24 23.92
CA THR A 634 -7.43 -29.72 24.01
C THR A 634 -6.27 -30.22 23.13
N ARG A 635 -5.08 -30.43 23.72
CA ARG A 635 -4.35 -31.73 23.77
C ARG A 635 -3.07 -31.60 24.61
N PRO A 636 -2.63 -32.63 25.35
CA PRO A 636 -1.53 -32.49 26.31
C PRO A 636 -0.17 -32.97 25.76
N SER A 637 0.76 -32.06 25.48
CA SER A 637 2.22 -32.30 25.57
C SER A 637 3.04 -31.04 25.29
N SER A 638 4.11 -30.84 26.09
CA SER A 638 5.16 -29.81 26.00
C SER A 638 4.90 -28.49 26.78
N PRO A 639 5.94 -27.85 27.37
CA PRO A 639 5.78 -26.64 28.19
C PRO A 639 5.39 -25.41 27.35
N ALA A 640 4.49 -24.58 27.87
CA ALA A 640 4.06 -23.36 27.21
C ALA A 640 5.14 -22.25 27.25
N THR A 641 5.39 -21.65 26.08
CA THR A 641 6.27 -20.48 25.87
C THR A 641 5.44 -19.19 25.99
N PRO A 642 6.00 -18.02 26.40
CA PRO A 642 5.20 -16.83 26.71
C PRO A 642 4.38 -16.30 25.53
N ILE A 643 3.11 -16.00 25.77
CA ILE A 643 2.19 -15.43 24.77
C ILE A 643 2.46 -13.93 24.60
N ILE A 644 2.59 -13.51 23.34
CA ILE A 644 2.64 -12.10 22.94
C ILE A 644 1.38 -11.80 22.13
N ALA A 645 0.39 -11.18 22.78
CA ALA A 645 -0.76 -10.58 22.10
C ALA A 645 -0.40 -9.19 21.56
N ALA A 646 0.65 -9.12 20.73
CA ALA A 646 0.97 -7.91 19.97
C ALA A 646 0.00 -7.81 18.78
N GLY A 647 -0.70 -6.68 18.67
CA GLY A 647 -1.52 -6.39 17.50
C GLY A 647 -0.67 -6.47 16.23
N THR A 648 -1.14 -7.25 15.25
CA THR A 648 -0.58 -7.37 13.89
C THR A 648 0.95 -7.47 13.83
N SER A 649 1.50 -8.61 14.27
CA SER A 649 2.81 -9.07 13.78
C SER A 649 2.58 -10.18 12.76
N VAL A 650 2.78 -9.89 11.48
CA VAL A 650 2.66 -10.88 10.39
C VAL A 650 3.70 -11.97 10.61
N ALA A 651 3.25 -13.22 10.61
CA ALA A 651 4.07 -14.35 11.02
C ALA A 651 3.95 -15.44 9.96
N ILE A 652 5.00 -15.56 9.14
CA ILE A 652 5.04 -16.36 7.91
C ILE A 652 5.55 -17.76 8.24
N ALA A 653 4.80 -18.79 7.85
CA ALA A 653 5.23 -20.18 7.98
C ALA A 653 4.96 -21.01 6.71
N LYS A 654 5.95 -21.83 6.36
CA LYS A 654 5.89 -23.00 5.47
C LYS A 654 6.65 -24.12 6.19
N PRO A 655 6.40 -25.42 5.90
CA PRO A 655 5.97 -25.94 4.60
C PRO A 655 4.64 -26.73 4.63
N LEU A 656 3.97 -26.73 3.48
CA LEU A 656 3.01 -27.77 3.11
C LEU A 656 3.47 -28.42 1.79
N GLU A 657 4.29 -29.44 1.91
CA GLU A 657 4.26 -30.57 0.96
C GLU A 657 3.16 -31.54 1.42
N LEU A 658 2.62 -32.36 0.51
CA LEU A 658 1.39 -33.16 0.66
C LEU A 658 0.08 -32.35 0.71
N LEU A 659 -0.36 -31.88 -0.46
CA LEU A 659 -1.76 -31.96 -0.91
C LEU A 659 -1.83 -31.76 -2.44
N LEU A 660 -1.17 -32.68 -3.15
CA LEU A 660 -1.11 -32.74 -4.63
C LEU A 660 -1.53 -34.13 -5.14
N VAL A 661 -2.62 -34.65 -4.58
CA VAL A 661 -3.39 -35.81 -5.07
C VAL A 661 -4.87 -35.51 -4.84
N ASP A 662 -5.76 -36.00 -5.71
CA ASP A 662 -7.23 -35.92 -5.63
C ASP A 662 -7.92 -34.56 -5.87
N ALA A 663 -7.49 -33.84 -6.92
CA ALA A 663 -8.34 -32.90 -7.66
C ALA A 663 -8.34 -33.15 -9.18
N ALA A 664 -8.15 -34.41 -9.59
CA ALA A 664 -8.01 -34.82 -10.99
C ALA A 664 -8.81 -36.10 -11.34
N ALA A 665 -10.09 -36.16 -10.95
CA ALA A 665 -11.03 -37.18 -11.41
C ALA A 665 -12.48 -36.69 -11.41
N CYS A 666 -13.24 -37.04 -12.46
CA CYS A 666 -14.62 -36.61 -12.76
C CYS A 666 -14.74 -35.10 -13.11
N VAL A 667 -15.31 -34.67 -14.24
CA VAL A 667 -16.46 -35.21 -14.98
C VAL A 667 -16.21 -35.27 -16.50
N LEU A 668 -16.77 -36.27 -17.18
CA LEU A 668 -16.70 -36.47 -18.63
C LEU A 668 -17.67 -35.55 -19.42
N PRO A 669 -17.38 -35.22 -20.70
CA PRO A 669 -18.20 -34.33 -21.50
C PRO A 669 -19.38 -35.05 -22.20
N LEU A 670 -20.52 -34.37 -22.32
CA LEU A 670 -21.58 -34.69 -23.28
C LEU A 670 -22.09 -33.40 -23.98
N PRO A 671 -22.38 -33.43 -25.30
CA PRO A 671 -22.66 -32.23 -26.08
C PRO A 671 -24.16 -31.99 -26.31
N LEU A 672 -24.59 -30.72 -26.40
CA LEU A 672 -25.90 -30.30 -26.92
C LEU A 672 -25.77 -29.02 -27.80
N PRO A 673 -26.74 -28.77 -28.71
CA PRO A 673 -26.49 -28.14 -30.01
C PRO A 673 -26.67 -26.61 -30.06
N PRO A 674 -26.25 -25.92 -31.15
CA PRO A 674 -26.36 -24.47 -31.26
C PRO A 674 -27.81 -24.00 -31.41
N VAL A 675 -28.17 -22.96 -30.66
CA VAL A 675 -29.42 -22.20 -30.82
C VAL A 675 -29.07 -20.80 -31.36
N PRO A 676 -29.72 -20.32 -32.44
CA PRO A 676 -29.41 -19.01 -33.01
C PRO A 676 -29.98 -17.88 -32.14
N VAL A 677 -29.15 -16.88 -31.81
CA VAL A 677 -29.62 -15.64 -31.18
C VAL A 677 -30.20 -14.73 -32.27
N ALA A 678 -31.51 -14.52 -32.22
CA ALA A 678 -32.17 -13.47 -32.99
C ALA A 678 -31.96 -12.12 -32.29
N ILE A 679 -31.58 -11.10 -33.06
CA ILE A 679 -31.53 -9.71 -32.59
C ILE A 679 -32.97 -9.17 -32.60
N ALA A 680 -33.42 -8.63 -31.46
CA ALA A 680 -34.71 -7.96 -31.33
C ALA A 680 -34.56 -6.65 -30.53
N ASP A 681 -34.72 -5.54 -31.26
CA ASP A 681 -35.04 -4.16 -30.86
C ASP A 681 -35.05 -3.80 -29.37
N LEU A 682 -33.99 -3.08 -28.95
CA LEU A 682 -33.99 -2.28 -27.73
C LEU A 682 -34.54 -0.88 -28.02
N VAL A 683 -35.76 -0.62 -27.54
CA VAL A 683 -36.39 0.72 -27.60
C VAL A 683 -35.70 1.66 -26.63
N PHE A 684 -35.08 2.72 -27.15
CA PHE A 684 -34.57 3.83 -26.33
C PHE A 684 -35.71 4.76 -25.90
N VAL A 685 -35.86 4.95 -24.59
CA VAL A 685 -36.71 6.01 -24.01
C VAL A 685 -35.83 7.21 -23.66
N PRO A 686 -35.98 8.38 -24.30
CA PRO A 686 -35.23 9.57 -23.92
C PRO A 686 -35.83 10.23 -22.67
N VAL A 687 -35.02 10.42 -21.63
CA VAL A 687 -35.37 11.24 -20.48
C VAL A 687 -34.77 12.63 -20.68
N ASN A 688 -35.62 13.62 -20.97
CA ASN A 688 -35.21 15.02 -21.03
C ASN A 688 -35.02 15.58 -19.62
N ILE A 689 -33.84 16.13 -19.33
CA ILE A 689 -33.59 16.94 -18.13
C ILE A 689 -33.58 18.42 -18.56
N VAL A 690 -34.54 19.18 -18.04
CA VAL A 690 -34.61 20.64 -18.23
C VAL A 690 -33.75 21.31 -17.17
N ILE A 691 -32.95 22.30 -17.57
CA ILE A 691 -32.18 23.17 -16.68
C ILE A 691 -32.75 24.57 -16.81
N ASP A 692 -33.47 25.04 -15.80
CA ASP A 692 -33.99 26.42 -15.75
C ASP A 692 -32.87 27.39 -15.34
N ALA A 693 -32.75 28.48 -16.10
CA ALA A 693 -31.86 29.61 -15.80
C ALA A 693 -32.62 30.71 -15.01
N PRO A 694 -31.95 31.43 -14.09
CA PRO A 694 -32.60 32.47 -13.30
C PRO A 694 -32.92 33.74 -14.13
N PRO A 695 -34.00 34.48 -13.82
CA PRO A 695 -34.45 35.62 -14.61
C PRO A 695 -33.58 36.86 -14.43
N ALA A 696 -33.44 37.64 -15.50
CA ALA A 696 -32.70 38.90 -15.52
C ALA A 696 -33.45 40.05 -14.81
N VAL A 697 -32.70 40.89 -14.09
CA VAL A 697 -33.19 42.13 -13.47
C VAL A 697 -32.88 43.32 -14.40
N PRO A 698 -33.84 44.22 -14.69
CA PRO A 698 -33.63 45.33 -15.63
C PRO A 698 -32.89 46.51 -14.99
N VAL A 699 -32.09 47.21 -15.81
CA VAL A 699 -31.37 48.44 -15.48
C VAL A 699 -32.17 49.67 -15.94
N PRO A 700 -32.34 50.71 -15.11
CA PRO A 700 -32.71 52.06 -15.56
C PRO A 700 -31.51 53.01 -15.61
N GLU A 701 -31.56 53.97 -16.53
CA GLU A 701 -30.50 54.95 -16.79
C GLU A 701 -30.47 56.14 -15.79
N ALA A 702 -29.44 56.99 -15.95
CA ALA A 702 -29.03 58.04 -15.02
C ALA A 702 -29.93 59.31 -14.99
N LEU A 703 -29.85 60.05 -13.88
CA LEU A 703 -30.09 61.50 -13.81
C LEU A 703 -29.34 62.13 -12.62
N ALA A 704 -29.09 63.45 -12.68
CA ALA A 704 -28.08 64.15 -11.86
C ALA A 704 -28.70 65.14 -10.82
N PRO A 705 -28.00 66.18 -10.29
CA PRO A 705 -27.79 66.33 -8.85
C PRO A 705 -28.66 67.40 -8.14
N GLY A 706 -28.93 67.22 -6.83
CA GLY A 706 -29.53 68.29 -6.01
C GLY A 706 -29.95 67.97 -4.56
N THR A 707 -29.10 68.35 -3.59
CA THR A 707 -29.47 69.18 -2.42
C THR A 707 -30.45 68.64 -1.33
N VAL A 708 -29.86 68.21 -0.20
CA VAL A 708 -30.19 68.59 1.22
C VAL A 708 -31.17 67.74 2.09
N VAL A 709 -30.55 66.98 3.03
CA VAL A 709 -30.76 66.95 4.52
C VAL A 709 -32.02 66.21 5.07
N THR A 710 -31.99 65.42 6.16
CA THR A 710 -31.27 65.51 7.47
C THR A 710 -30.90 64.14 8.08
N ALA A 711 -29.80 64.10 8.85
CA ALA A 711 -29.48 63.27 10.05
C ALA A 711 -30.12 61.88 10.26
N THR A 712 -29.37 60.82 10.63
CA THR A 712 -28.34 60.77 11.69
C THR A 712 -27.16 59.82 11.39
N THR A 713 -25.98 60.13 11.93
CA THR A 713 -24.67 59.44 11.80
C THR A 713 -23.82 59.74 13.07
N PRO A 714 -22.63 59.14 13.32
CA PRO A 714 -21.84 58.17 12.52
C PRO A 714 -21.27 56.94 13.31
N PRO A 715 -20.64 55.99 12.60
CA PRO A 715 -19.57 55.12 13.11
C PRO A 715 -18.18 55.47 12.51
N SER A 716 -17.09 55.36 13.28
CA SER A 716 -15.65 55.35 12.85
C SER A 716 -14.71 55.50 14.06
N PRO A 717 -13.37 55.31 13.95
CA PRO A 717 -12.59 54.37 13.11
C PRO A 717 -11.42 53.69 13.88
N VAL A 718 -10.73 52.71 13.27
CA VAL A 718 -9.31 52.39 13.62
C VAL A 718 -8.48 52.16 12.35
N VAL A 719 -7.84 53.25 11.92
CA VAL A 719 -6.38 53.43 11.67
C VAL A 719 -5.59 52.28 11.03
N VAL A 720 -5.02 52.59 9.85
CA VAL A 720 -3.83 51.95 9.28
C VAL A 720 -2.58 52.73 9.73
N THR A 721 -1.57 52.04 10.27
CA THR A 721 -0.23 52.59 10.50
C THR A 721 0.85 51.57 10.17
N THR A 722 1.70 51.89 9.19
CA THR A 722 2.99 51.25 8.96
C THR A 722 4.08 51.99 9.73
N LEU A 723 4.93 51.29 10.50
CA LEU A 723 6.35 51.65 10.75
C LEU A 723 7.05 50.65 11.70
N GLY A 724 8.32 50.36 11.41
CA GLY A 724 9.32 50.03 12.44
C GLY A 724 9.53 48.56 12.79
N ALA A 725 10.57 47.95 12.23
CA ALA A 725 11.26 46.85 12.90
C ALA A 725 12.12 47.41 14.04
N PRO A 726 12.21 46.70 15.18
CA PRO A 726 13.52 46.51 15.79
C PRO A 726 13.79 45.05 16.18
N SER A 727 15.06 44.67 16.01
CA SER A 727 15.63 43.38 16.36
C SER A 727 15.78 43.17 17.88
N ILE A 728 15.29 42.06 18.42
CA ILE A 728 15.81 41.46 19.66
C ILE A 728 15.86 39.92 19.49
N LEU A 729 17.07 39.35 19.46
CA LEU A 729 17.29 37.92 19.72
C LEU A 729 17.17 37.64 21.22
N PRO A 730 16.77 36.42 21.59
CA PRO A 730 17.54 35.68 22.58
C PRO A 730 18.21 34.45 21.95
N THR A 731 19.53 34.36 22.09
CA THR A 731 20.30 33.15 21.84
C THR A 731 19.91 32.03 22.80
N LEU A 732 19.56 30.86 22.26
CA LEU A 732 19.61 29.58 22.97
C LEU A 732 20.38 28.57 22.11
N THR A 733 21.54 28.13 22.62
CA THR A 733 22.50 27.30 21.91
C THR A 733 22.45 25.84 22.37
N ALA A 734 22.11 24.94 21.44
CA ALA A 734 22.45 23.50 21.42
C ALA A 734 21.80 22.59 22.50
N PRO A 735 21.71 21.25 22.29
CA PRO A 735 22.36 20.46 21.23
C PRO A 735 21.43 19.74 20.24
N LEU A 736 21.97 19.41 19.07
CA LEU A 736 21.43 18.38 18.17
C LEU A 736 21.45 17.03 18.91
N ASN A 737 20.29 16.42 19.15
CA ASN A 737 20.16 15.02 19.59
C ASN A 737 18.78 14.40 19.27
N SER A 738 18.00 15.00 18.36
CA SER A 738 16.62 14.59 18.03
C SER A 738 16.49 13.75 16.75
N LEU A 739 17.52 13.67 15.90
CA LEU A 739 17.50 12.89 14.65
C LEU A 739 17.67 11.37 14.87
N THR A 740 18.14 10.93 16.04
CA THR A 740 18.40 9.51 16.36
C THR A 740 17.17 8.73 16.85
N ARG A 741 15.95 9.31 16.79
CA ARG A 741 14.69 8.64 17.18
C ARG A 741 13.76 8.28 16.00
N LEU A 742 14.03 8.74 14.78
CA LEU A 742 13.17 8.48 13.61
C LEU A 742 13.26 7.04 13.09
N SER A 743 14.41 6.38 13.26
CA SER A 743 14.76 5.09 12.66
C SER A 743 14.11 3.85 13.30
N LYS A 744 13.01 4.00 14.05
CA LYS A 744 12.50 2.96 14.97
C LYS A 744 11.06 2.47 14.74
N LEU A 745 10.24 3.12 13.90
CA LEU A 745 8.79 2.84 13.81
C LEU A 745 8.29 2.18 12.51
N ALA A 746 9.15 1.84 11.55
CA ALA A 746 8.75 1.44 10.19
C ALA A 746 8.83 -0.07 9.85
N MET A 747 8.76 -0.97 10.84
CA MET A 747 8.48 -2.40 10.61
C MET A 747 6.98 -2.66 10.82
N LEU A 748 6.28 -3.33 9.89
CA LEU A 748 5.11 -4.24 10.07
C LEU A 748 4.10 -4.30 8.87
N ALA A 749 4.11 -5.42 8.11
CA ALA A 749 2.95 -6.14 7.51
C ALA A 749 2.72 -6.17 5.96
N GLU A 750 2.95 -7.34 5.37
CA GLU A 750 3.01 -7.68 3.92
C GLU A 750 1.72 -7.99 3.12
N TYR A 751 1.94 -8.14 1.80
CA TYR A 751 1.09 -8.44 0.62
C TYR A 751 -0.12 -9.40 0.77
N CYS A 752 -1.21 -9.26 0.00
CA CYS A 752 -1.39 -9.58 -1.45
C CYS A 752 -2.80 -9.14 -1.97
N VAL A 753 -3.25 -9.19 -3.25
CA VAL A 753 -2.68 -9.04 -4.64
C VAL A 753 -3.84 -9.05 -5.68
N GLY A 754 -3.71 -8.37 -6.84
CA GLY A 754 -4.59 -8.49 -8.04
C GLY A 754 -5.61 -7.34 -8.23
N THR A 755 -6.06 -6.95 -9.44
CA THR A 755 -5.76 -7.33 -10.85
C THR A 755 -5.77 -6.10 -11.78
N ALA A 756 -5.40 -6.27 -13.05
CA ALA A 756 -5.25 -5.18 -14.02
C ALA A 756 -6.54 -4.88 -14.82
N GLU A 757 -6.84 -3.60 -15.02
CA GLU A 757 -7.44 -3.01 -16.23
C GLU A 757 -7.36 -1.47 -16.15
N ILE A 758 -7.78 -0.74 -17.19
CA ILE A 758 -7.72 0.74 -17.31
C ILE A 758 -6.30 1.33 -17.53
N GLN A 759 -5.70 1.05 -18.69
CA GLN A 759 -4.79 2.00 -19.38
C GLN A 759 -5.15 2.29 -20.85
N ALA A 760 -6.27 1.76 -21.36
CA ALA A 760 -6.73 2.01 -22.72
C ALA A 760 -7.48 3.35 -22.93
N GLY A 761 -7.93 4.01 -21.85
CA GLY A 761 -8.88 5.13 -21.94
C GLY A 761 -8.32 6.48 -22.38
N ILE A 762 -7.00 6.73 -22.27
CA ILE A 762 -6.41 8.07 -22.47
C ILE A 762 -5.81 8.25 -23.88
N ALA A 763 -5.44 7.15 -24.56
CA ALA A 763 -4.83 7.20 -25.89
C ALA A 763 -5.80 7.58 -27.03
N VAL A 764 -7.11 7.53 -26.81
CA VAL A 764 -8.13 7.86 -27.83
C VAL A 764 -8.39 9.38 -27.92
N ALA A 765 -8.31 10.11 -26.81
CA ALA A 765 -8.57 11.55 -26.78
C ALA A 765 -7.55 12.35 -27.61
N VAL A 766 -6.25 12.09 -27.41
CA VAL A 766 -5.16 12.86 -28.04
C VAL A 766 -5.09 12.65 -29.57
N ARG A 767 -5.67 11.57 -30.10
CA ARG A 767 -5.72 11.30 -31.57
C ARG A 767 -6.89 11.98 -32.29
N ALA A 768 -7.88 12.52 -31.57
CA ALA A 768 -9.05 13.15 -32.18
C ALA A 768 -8.85 14.65 -32.48
N GLU A 769 -8.09 15.38 -31.65
CA GLU A 769 -7.88 16.83 -31.81
C GLU A 769 -6.91 17.18 -32.96
N ALA A 770 -5.90 16.36 -33.23
CA ALA A 770 -4.89 16.61 -34.26
C ALA A 770 -5.36 16.44 -35.73
N ARG A 771 -6.67 16.32 -35.99
CA ARG A 771 -7.26 16.20 -37.34
C ARG A 771 -8.28 17.28 -37.70
N ARG A 772 -8.45 18.31 -36.86
CA ARG A 772 -9.32 19.46 -37.14
C ARG A 772 -8.53 20.78 -37.16
N ASP A 773 -7.63 20.93 -38.14
CA ASP A 773 -7.39 22.22 -38.78
C ASP A 773 -6.44 22.08 -39.99
N ALA A 774 -7.01 22.20 -41.19
CA ALA A 774 -6.40 22.74 -42.43
C ALA A 774 -7.17 22.26 -43.69
N THR A 775 -8.08 23.08 -44.23
CA THR A 775 -8.18 23.38 -45.68
C THR A 775 -9.27 24.41 -46.02
N SER A 776 -8.82 25.67 -46.16
CA SER A 776 -9.25 26.73 -47.11
C SER A 776 -10.73 27.17 -47.29
N PRO A 777 -11.02 28.49 -47.33
CA PRO A 777 -12.37 29.04 -47.57
C PRO A 777 -12.61 29.55 -49.01
N VAL A 778 -13.86 29.44 -49.52
CA VAL A 778 -14.42 30.30 -50.59
C VAL A 778 -15.91 30.57 -50.30
N SER A 779 -16.41 31.70 -50.80
CA SER A 779 -17.66 32.38 -50.41
C SER A 779 -18.83 32.24 -51.41
N VAL A 780 -19.95 32.93 -51.07
CA VAL A 780 -20.97 33.56 -51.96
C VAL A 780 -22.39 32.93 -51.96
N CYS A 781 -23.36 33.85 -51.76
CA CYS A 781 -24.83 33.77 -51.91
C CYS A 781 -25.60 32.74 -51.07
N ALA A 782 -26.46 33.13 -50.10
CA ALA A 782 -27.61 34.04 -50.14
C ALA A 782 -28.88 33.45 -50.78
N ALA A 783 -29.88 33.15 -49.93
CA ALA A 783 -31.23 33.74 -49.98
C ALA A 783 -32.11 33.14 -48.86
N ALA A 784 -32.95 34.00 -48.26
CA ALA A 784 -34.33 33.76 -47.77
C ALA A 784 -34.69 32.48 -46.96
N ALA A 785 -35.57 32.53 -45.97
CA ALA A 785 -36.24 33.63 -45.25
C ALA A 785 -37.03 33.04 -44.06
N GLU A 786 -37.40 33.90 -43.08
CA GLU A 786 -38.57 33.74 -42.19
C GLU A 786 -38.57 32.54 -41.19
N GLU A 787 -39.07 32.62 -39.96
CA GLU A 787 -39.52 33.72 -39.07
C GLU A 787 -39.12 33.34 -37.62
N ARG A 788 -38.40 34.20 -36.89
CA ARG A 788 -38.89 35.19 -35.92
C ARG A 788 -39.53 34.67 -34.62
N ALA A 789 -38.94 35.20 -33.53
CA ALA A 789 -39.56 35.64 -32.28
C ALA A 789 -39.88 34.59 -31.21
N GLY A 790 -39.20 34.76 -30.06
CA GLY A 790 -39.23 33.92 -28.86
C GLY A 790 -37.93 34.12 -28.10
#